data_AF-A0A4P8XW45-F1
#
_entry.id   AF-A0A4P8XW45-F1
#
_cell.length_a   1.000
_cell.length_b   1.000
_cell.length_c   1.000
_cell.angle_alpha   90.00
_cell.angle_beta   90.00
_cell.angle_gamma   90.00
#
_symmetry.space_group_name_H-M   'P 1'
#
loop_
_entity.id
_entity.type
_entity.pdbx_description
1 polymer ?
#
loop_
_entity_poly.entity_id
_entity_poly.type
_entity_poly.pdbx_seq_one_letter_code
_entity_poly.pdbx_strand_id
1 'polypeptide(L)'
;MKHMKRYVSVLLTLAIMLSCTLITMGSVSAAEGSRAYFDNSKYNWAQVYVYAYGTKENAKWPGQLMEKGADGLYSIDFPATYKSENVIFNNGLEKGEGKEQFPENSGLSLKTGECKLLTADSQWVDYGKMDDHAYGFSYTPSGTAFSKDYIEVKLGLKGSKTGSYSIDGSAKKTYANGDTIRVGEGKIGNSTIKLTLTTKGSDAVETTQEYTFKKTFTSTKTTFSAKSDGHTTDAEGGYYGTNPNMQLGKYKTITVDGKTDDWDSSMIIAQGVANDDPRVYMPSSMHEQPWDAYALYGAWDDDNLYFMWEMANTTYIVSPSDNFAASNEARPWRNSIPMYLALSIDPDKQATGKAVGTDKSGATYTNPFVWGCDGGTAKDGGTSFTTHIDTLVAMDSNNSNGGASIFKADTKDTDGTYMFNYDTRIPIGVRSFQAQDNQNGFKIKYANGTKSDSIIGVNGAKGSRKLGDNLDPNSNWVDFKDLGYKSEYGYIYEVAIPLKTLGIDRNYIETKGIGAMQILTYGTSGMDTLPHDPSMLDNANVEYSYDPSTSHEKEDIDNITVPLARMGALLSDTVVNEAPLEINCGADKNSGQGVGTAITLQSEAYNNKGNVSYEFYVNNEKLTNTTTNTAKWTPSKDGSYSLKFVAKDSNGKTVEKTMLYTVGEASSEKLLGDANGDGKVDVKDATLIQKYVVLMADIAPENLSVADYNKDGKIDVKDASAIQKSVLNL
;
A
#
# COMPACT_ATOMS: atom_id res chain seq x y z
N MET A 1 21.92 0.83 35.31
CA MET A 1 21.21 2.10 35.01
C MET A 1 21.08 2.22 33.50
N LYS A 2 20.02 1.61 32.95
CA LYS A 2 19.87 1.34 31.51
C LYS A 2 18.39 1.44 31.10
N HIS A 3 17.72 2.52 31.50
CA HIS A 3 16.36 2.84 31.04
C HIS A 3 16.20 4.36 30.99
N MET A 4 16.32 4.94 29.80
CA MET A 4 15.82 6.27 29.39
C MET A 4 16.51 6.63 28.07
N LYS A 5 15.92 6.29 26.93
CA LYS A 5 16.27 6.86 25.60
C LYS A 5 15.32 6.41 24.47
N ARG A 6 14.01 6.35 24.72
CA ARG A 6 12.99 6.13 23.67
C ARG A 6 11.76 7.06 23.75
N TYR A 7 11.79 8.09 24.59
CA TYR A 7 10.60 8.94 24.83
C TYR A 7 10.63 10.34 24.22
N VAL A 8 11.53 10.65 23.29
CA VAL A 8 11.60 12.01 22.69
C VAL A 8 11.02 12.09 21.28
N SER A 9 10.98 11.00 20.50
CA SER A 9 10.27 11.01 19.19
C SER A 9 8.76 10.78 19.29
N VAL A 10 8.27 10.16 20.36
CA VAL A 10 6.83 9.86 20.54
C VAL A 10 6.02 11.08 21.02
N LEU A 11 6.68 12.08 21.62
CA LEU A 11 6.02 13.30 22.10
C LEU A 11 5.70 14.31 21.00
N LEU A 12 6.31 14.19 19.81
CA LEU A 12 5.94 15.01 18.65
C LEU A 12 4.76 14.39 17.87
N THR A 13 4.66 13.06 17.86
CA THR A 13 3.54 12.32 17.25
C THR A 13 2.25 12.43 18.07
N LEU A 14 2.34 12.47 19.41
CA LEU A 14 1.17 12.69 20.27
C LEU A 14 0.68 14.16 20.32
N ALA A 15 1.52 15.13 19.95
CA ALA A 15 1.10 16.54 19.91
C ALA A 15 0.37 16.91 18.59
N ILE A 16 0.46 16.07 17.55
CA ILE A 16 -0.21 16.27 16.26
C ILE A 16 -1.54 15.50 16.19
N MET A 17 -1.76 14.48 17.04
CA MET A 17 -3.02 13.73 17.11
C MET A 17 -4.13 14.40 17.95
N LEU A 18 -3.89 15.59 18.54
CA LEU A 18 -4.86 16.27 19.40
C LEU A 18 -5.40 17.60 18.84
N SER A 19 -5.50 17.74 17.52
CA SER A 19 -6.15 18.92 16.90
C SER A 19 -7.20 18.61 15.83
N CYS A 20 -7.62 17.36 15.66
CA CYS A 20 -8.70 16.97 14.74
C CYS A 20 -10.00 16.58 15.47
N THR A 21 -10.37 17.30 16.52
CA THR A 21 -11.77 17.38 16.95
C THR A 21 -12.27 18.78 16.65
N LEU A 22 -12.85 18.95 15.47
CA LEU A 22 -13.88 19.96 15.28
C LEU A 22 -15.01 19.60 16.24
N ILE A 23 -15.02 20.21 17.42
CA ILE A 23 -16.28 20.39 18.15
C ILE A 23 -17.04 21.43 17.34
N THR A 24 -17.76 20.98 16.32
CA THR A 24 -18.89 21.75 15.82
C THR A 24 -19.90 21.75 16.97
N MET A 25 -20.06 22.89 17.63
CA MET A 25 -21.27 23.15 18.39
C MET A 25 -22.42 23.02 17.40
N GLY A 26 -23.12 21.88 17.45
CA GLY A 26 -24.20 21.57 16.55
C GLY A 26 -25.34 22.56 16.69
N SER A 27 -25.49 23.45 15.72
CA SER A 27 -26.83 23.71 15.20
C SER A 27 -27.30 22.40 14.57
N VAL A 28 -28.47 21.92 14.99
CA VAL A 28 -29.12 20.78 14.34
C VAL A 28 -29.51 21.24 12.93
N SER A 29 -28.62 21.05 11.97
CA SER A 29 -28.91 21.29 10.56
C SER A 29 -29.92 20.23 10.11
N ALA A 30 -30.97 20.65 9.42
CA ALA A 30 -31.84 19.72 8.71
C ALA A 30 -30.99 18.86 7.76
N ALA A 31 -31.34 17.59 7.58
CA ALA A 31 -30.62 16.73 6.65
C ALA A 31 -30.70 17.35 5.24
N GLU A 32 -29.56 17.78 4.72
CA GLU A 32 -29.44 18.33 3.36
C GLU A 32 -29.45 17.17 2.35
N GLY A 33 -30.00 17.41 1.16
CA GLY A 33 -29.97 16.47 0.05
C GLY A 33 -28.54 16.23 -0.47
N SER A 34 -28.40 15.40 -1.49
CA SER A 34 -27.14 15.26 -2.23
C SER A 34 -27.30 15.80 -3.66
N ARG A 35 -26.18 16.19 -4.28
CA ARG A 35 -26.16 16.74 -5.65
C ARG A 35 -25.06 16.10 -6.47
N ALA A 36 -25.39 15.72 -7.70
CA ALA A 36 -24.45 15.20 -8.67
C ALA A 36 -24.29 16.18 -9.84
N TYR A 37 -23.05 16.47 -10.21
CA TYR A 37 -22.68 17.23 -11.39
C TYR A 37 -21.95 16.34 -12.41
N PHE A 38 -22.11 16.66 -13.70
CA PHE A 38 -21.48 15.96 -14.81
C PHE A 38 -20.94 16.94 -15.85
N ASP A 39 -19.65 16.85 -16.12
CA ASP A 39 -18.98 17.55 -17.22
C ASP A 39 -19.06 16.72 -18.50
N ASN A 40 -20.02 17.09 -19.35
CA ASN A 40 -20.32 16.40 -20.60
C ASN A 40 -19.35 16.77 -21.76
N SER A 41 -18.29 17.56 -21.51
CA SER A 41 -17.41 18.06 -22.59
C SER A 41 -16.62 16.97 -23.32
N LYS A 42 -16.28 15.87 -22.62
CA LYS A 42 -15.62 14.70 -23.23
C LYS A 42 -16.59 13.82 -24.01
N TYR A 43 -17.76 13.57 -23.43
CA TYR A 43 -18.73 12.59 -23.94
C TYR A 43 -19.61 13.17 -25.05
N ASN A 44 -19.89 14.47 -25.01
CA ASN A 44 -20.72 15.17 -26.00
C ASN A 44 -22.10 14.53 -26.18
N TRP A 45 -22.68 13.97 -25.12
CA TRP A 45 -24.01 13.37 -25.18
C TRP A 45 -25.08 14.44 -25.41
N ALA A 46 -26.04 14.15 -26.30
CA ALA A 46 -27.14 15.08 -26.58
C ALA A 46 -28.04 15.30 -25.34
N GLN A 47 -28.27 14.23 -24.58
CA GLN A 47 -28.96 14.23 -23.30
C GLN A 47 -28.12 13.47 -22.28
N VAL A 48 -28.13 13.95 -21.03
CA VAL A 48 -27.42 13.30 -19.93
C VAL A 48 -28.46 12.85 -18.92
N TYR A 49 -28.49 11.54 -18.66
CA TYR A 49 -29.29 10.92 -17.63
C TYR A 49 -28.40 10.45 -16.49
N VAL A 50 -28.99 10.36 -15.31
CA VAL A 50 -28.38 9.74 -14.14
C VAL A 50 -29.31 8.70 -13.56
N TYR A 51 -28.82 7.46 -13.52
CA TYR A 51 -29.44 6.34 -12.85
C TYR A 51 -28.78 6.15 -11.49
N ALA A 52 -29.53 6.40 -10.43
CA ALA A 52 -29.07 6.26 -9.05
C ALA A 52 -29.72 5.02 -8.44
N TYR A 53 -28.92 4.16 -7.81
CA TYR A 53 -29.36 2.87 -7.26
C TYR A 53 -28.68 2.55 -5.92
N GLY A 54 -29.15 1.48 -5.28
CA GLY A 54 -28.80 1.09 -3.90
C GLY A 54 -30.02 0.49 -3.23
N THR A 55 -30.40 1.00 -2.06
CA THR A 55 -31.66 0.60 -1.39
C THR A 55 -32.92 0.96 -2.18
N LYS A 56 -32.84 1.98 -3.04
CA LYS A 56 -33.92 2.43 -3.93
C LYS A 56 -33.33 2.97 -5.23
N GLU A 57 -34.08 2.82 -6.31
CA GLU A 57 -33.78 3.43 -7.60
C GLU A 57 -34.50 4.77 -7.76
N ASN A 58 -33.89 5.73 -8.48
CA ASN A 58 -34.47 7.06 -8.67
C ASN A 58 -35.56 7.02 -9.75
N ALA A 59 -35.33 6.22 -10.79
CA ALA A 59 -36.26 5.88 -11.84
C ALA A 59 -35.81 4.56 -12.49
N LYS A 60 -36.69 3.95 -13.31
CA LYS A 60 -36.26 2.87 -14.20
C LYS A 60 -35.18 3.39 -15.14
N TRP A 61 -34.28 2.51 -15.58
CA TRP A 61 -33.32 2.82 -16.64
C TRP A 61 -34.02 3.58 -17.80
N PRO A 62 -33.44 4.67 -18.33
CA PRO A 62 -32.09 5.22 -18.10
C PRO A 62 -31.91 6.11 -16.85
N GLY A 63 -32.90 6.19 -15.97
CA GLY A 63 -32.86 7.07 -14.80
C GLY A 63 -33.51 8.43 -15.08
N GLN A 64 -33.04 9.48 -14.42
CA GLN A 64 -33.60 10.82 -14.52
C GLN A 64 -32.74 11.71 -15.42
N LEU A 65 -33.40 12.56 -16.23
CA LEU A 65 -32.72 13.55 -17.07
C LEU A 65 -32.08 14.62 -16.18
N MET A 66 -30.83 14.96 -16.46
CA MET A 66 -30.09 16.02 -15.77
C MET A 66 -30.30 17.38 -16.42
N GLU A 67 -30.22 18.44 -15.63
CA GLU A 67 -30.41 19.83 -16.09
C GLU A 67 -29.06 20.47 -16.41
N LYS A 68 -28.94 21.09 -17.59
CA LYS A 68 -27.72 21.82 -17.98
C LYS A 68 -27.72 23.23 -17.38
N GLY A 69 -26.75 23.51 -16.52
CA GLY A 69 -26.50 24.81 -15.92
C GLY A 69 -25.83 25.81 -16.87
N ALA A 70 -25.79 27.07 -16.44
CA ALA A 70 -25.13 28.16 -17.17
C ALA A 70 -23.59 28.03 -17.20
N ASP A 71 -23.03 27.25 -16.29
CA ASP A 71 -21.63 26.83 -16.24
C ASP A 71 -21.30 25.72 -17.26
N GLY A 72 -22.31 25.19 -17.95
CA GLY A 72 -22.16 24.10 -18.92
C GLY A 72 -22.18 22.70 -18.30
N LEU A 73 -22.23 22.59 -16.96
CA LEU A 73 -22.33 21.33 -16.26
C LEU A 73 -23.78 20.84 -16.23
N TYR A 74 -23.97 19.53 -16.23
CA TYR A 74 -25.28 18.92 -16.00
C TYR A 74 -25.41 18.61 -14.52
N SER A 75 -26.57 18.86 -13.90
CA SER A 75 -26.78 18.59 -12.47
C SER A 75 -28.13 17.96 -12.16
N ILE A 76 -28.21 17.25 -11.03
CA ILE A 76 -29.47 16.78 -10.44
C ILE A 76 -29.41 16.82 -8.91
N ASP A 77 -30.56 17.03 -8.29
CA ASP A 77 -30.75 17.01 -6.84
C ASP A 77 -31.44 15.74 -6.37
N PHE A 78 -30.90 15.14 -5.32
CA PHE A 78 -31.53 14.06 -4.60
C PHE A 78 -31.99 14.57 -3.23
N PRO A 79 -33.28 14.41 -2.87
CA PRO A 79 -33.77 14.85 -1.57
C PRO A 79 -33.10 14.05 -0.44
N ALA A 80 -33.00 14.61 0.77
CA ALA A 80 -32.33 13.95 1.90
C ALA A 80 -32.92 12.60 2.32
N THR A 81 -34.18 12.33 1.94
CA THR A 81 -34.85 11.04 2.12
C THR A 81 -34.36 9.97 1.16
N TYR A 82 -33.66 10.36 0.10
CA TYR A 82 -33.12 9.48 -0.93
C TYR A 82 -31.71 9.03 -0.53
N LYS A 83 -31.59 7.73 -0.24
CA LYS A 83 -30.32 7.07 0.10
C LYS A 83 -29.81 6.33 -1.14
N SER A 84 -29.36 7.09 -2.15
CA SER A 84 -28.52 6.51 -3.19
C SER A 84 -27.26 5.96 -2.55
N GLU A 85 -26.83 4.80 -3.01
CA GLU A 85 -25.49 4.31 -2.68
C GLU A 85 -24.54 4.51 -3.85
N ASN A 86 -25.07 4.48 -5.10
CA ASN A 86 -24.30 4.57 -6.34
C ASN A 86 -25.06 5.34 -7.44
N VAL A 87 -24.32 5.98 -8.35
CA VAL A 87 -24.84 6.70 -9.53
C VAL A 87 -24.11 6.30 -10.81
N ILE A 88 -24.85 6.22 -11.93
CA ILE A 88 -24.33 6.00 -13.29
C ILE A 88 -24.86 7.11 -14.19
N PHE A 89 -23.96 7.79 -14.90
CA PHE A 89 -24.29 8.76 -15.94
C PHE A 89 -24.42 8.06 -17.28
N ASN A 90 -25.41 8.42 -18.10
CA ASN A 90 -25.62 7.76 -19.40
C ASN A 90 -26.30 8.68 -20.42
N ASN A 91 -26.23 8.27 -21.69
CA ASN A 91 -26.79 9.02 -22.82
C ASN A 91 -28.30 8.80 -23.08
N GLY A 92 -28.98 8.02 -22.24
CA GLY A 92 -30.41 7.75 -22.35
C GLY A 92 -30.82 6.68 -23.35
N LEU A 93 -29.86 6.02 -24.02
CA LEU A 93 -30.12 5.06 -25.10
C LEU A 93 -30.10 3.61 -24.61
N GLU A 94 -30.82 2.75 -25.32
CA GLU A 94 -30.92 1.31 -25.03
C GLU A 94 -29.77 0.51 -25.67
N LYS A 95 -29.57 -0.72 -25.18
CA LYS A 95 -28.51 -1.62 -25.67
C LYS A 95 -28.73 -1.94 -27.17
N GLY A 96 -27.75 -1.61 -28.00
CA GLY A 96 -27.81 -1.76 -29.47
C GLY A 96 -28.13 -0.47 -30.22
N GLU A 97 -28.54 0.59 -29.52
CA GLU A 97 -28.80 1.93 -30.10
C GLU A 97 -27.65 2.91 -29.88
N GLY A 98 -26.45 2.42 -29.55
CA GLY A 98 -25.31 3.27 -29.18
C GLY A 98 -25.33 3.73 -27.72
N LYS A 99 -25.81 2.89 -26.81
CA LYS A 99 -25.73 3.11 -25.36
C LYS A 99 -24.30 3.44 -24.94
N GLU A 100 -24.16 4.56 -24.26
CA GLU A 100 -22.93 4.98 -23.57
C GLU A 100 -23.27 5.29 -22.11
N GLN A 101 -22.39 4.87 -21.20
CA GLN A 101 -22.52 5.17 -19.78
C GLN A 101 -21.16 5.33 -19.13
N PHE A 102 -21.12 6.01 -18.00
CA PHE A 102 -20.00 6.01 -17.10
C PHE A 102 -20.48 5.97 -15.65
N PRO A 103 -19.88 5.13 -14.81
CA PRO A 103 -18.93 4.06 -15.15
C PRO A 103 -19.62 2.90 -15.90
N GLU A 104 -18.83 2.07 -16.60
CA GLU A 104 -19.37 0.91 -17.35
C GLU A 104 -19.84 -0.22 -16.44
N ASN A 105 -19.24 -0.35 -15.27
CA ASN A 105 -19.50 -1.39 -14.27
C ASN A 105 -20.23 -0.80 -13.04
N SER A 106 -19.62 -0.88 -11.87
CA SER A 106 -20.12 -0.37 -10.59
C SER A 106 -20.24 1.15 -10.59
N GLY A 107 -21.42 1.67 -10.25
CA GLY A 107 -21.71 3.09 -10.12
C GLY A 107 -20.83 3.82 -9.10
N LEU A 108 -20.76 5.14 -9.25
CA LEU A 108 -19.99 6.03 -8.37
C LEU A 108 -20.73 6.29 -7.07
N SER A 109 -20.07 6.20 -5.93
CA SER A 109 -20.77 6.40 -4.66
C SER A 109 -21.19 7.86 -4.43
N LEU A 110 -22.43 8.07 -3.98
CA LEU A 110 -22.97 9.38 -3.61
C LEU A 110 -23.82 9.28 -2.35
N LYS A 111 -23.28 9.73 -1.22
CA LYS A 111 -23.95 9.68 0.09
C LYS A 111 -24.82 10.94 0.30
N THR A 112 -25.82 10.83 1.18
CA THR A 112 -26.64 11.98 1.58
C THR A 112 -25.77 13.11 2.12
N GLY A 113 -26.02 14.35 1.68
CA GLY A 113 -25.24 15.53 2.04
C GLY A 113 -24.00 15.78 1.17
N GLU A 114 -23.62 14.85 0.29
CA GLU A 114 -22.49 15.04 -0.62
C GLU A 114 -22.88 15.83 -1.87
N CYS A 115 -21.96 16.65 -2.35
CA CYS A 115 -22.04 17.37 -3.61
C CYS A 115 -20.80 17.00 -4.43
N LYS A 116 -20.97 16.24 -5.52
CA LYS A 116 -19.87 15.63 -6.29
C LYS A 116 -19.94 16.01 -7.76
N LEU A 117 -18.79 16.07 -8.42
CA LEU A 117 -18.63 16.32 -9.86
C LEU A 117 -17.93 15.15 -10.52
N LEU A 118 -18.51 14.63 -11.61
CA LEU A 118 -17.80 13.80 -12.57
C LEU A 118 -17.16 14.73 -13.62
N THR A 119 -15.84 14.83 -13.58
CA THR A 119 -15.08 15.73 -14.46
C THR A 119 -14.95 15.16 -15.88
N ALA A 120 -14.57 16.01 -16.85
CA ALA A 120 -14.25 15.55 -18.21
C ALA A 120 -13.15 14.48 -18.23
N ASP A 121 -12.22 14.53 -17.28
CA ASP A 121 -11.16 13.54 -17.10
C ASP A 121 -11.66 12.25 -16.41
N SER A 122 -12.99 12.09 -16.28
CA SER A 122 -13.68 10.95 -15.67
C SER A 122 -13.34 10.74 -14.18
N GLN A 123 -13.06 11.83 -13.44
CA GLN A 123 -12.79 11.80 -12.00
C GLN A 123 -14.04 12.19 -11.19
N TRP A 124 -14.32 11.45 -10.11
CA TRP A 124 -15.42 11.73 -9.19
C TRP A 124 -14.93 12.50 -7.97
N VAL A 125 -15.11 13.83 -7.97
CA VAL A 125 -14.47 14.75 -7.01
C VAL A 125 -15.49 15.46 -6.13
N ASP A 126 -15.08 15.84 -4.91
CA ASP A 126 -15.87 16.71 -4.04
C ASP A 126 -16.03 18.09 -4.65
N TYR A 127 -17.28 18.56 -4.75
CA TYR A 127 -17.66 19.80 -5.43
C TYR A 127 -18.39 20.77 -4.49
N GLY A 128 -17.91 20.87 -3.26
CA GLY A 128 -18.43 21.78 -2.23
C GLY A 128 -19.68 21.26 -1.51
N LYS A 129 -20.66 22.14 -1.29
CA LYS A 129 -21.95 21.81 -0.65
C LYS A 129 -23.13 22.14 -1.55
N MET A 130 -24.32 21.68 -1.13
CA MET A 130 -25.60 21.96 -1.79
C MET A 130 -26.12 23.37 -1.46
N ASP A 131 -25.28 24.38 -1.70
CA ASP A 131 -25.62 25.79 -1.57
C ASP A 131 -25.03 26.60 -2.74
N ASP A 132 -25.34 27.90 -2.76
CA ASP A 132 -24.94 28.82 -3.82
C ASP A 132 -23.57 29.46 -3.56
N HIS A 133 -22.88 29.07 -2.48
CA HIS A 133 -21.55 29.59 -2.18
C HIS A 133 -20.52 29.10 -3.20
N ALA A 134 -19.47 29.90 -3.36
CA ALA A 134 -18.31 29.49 -4.16
C ALA A 134 -17.41 28.54 -3.38
N TYR A 135 -16.78 27.57 -4.04
CA TYR A 135 -15.86 26.61 -3.43
C TYR A 135 -14.62 26.41 -4.29
N GLY A 136 -13.48 26.23 -3.65
CA GLY A 136 -12.31 25.63 -4.28
C GLY A 136 -12.34 24.12 -4.09
N PHE A 137 -11.90 23.36 -5.08
CA PHE A 137 -11.77 21.90 -4.93
C PHE A 137 -10.49 21.37 -5.58
N SER A 138 -10.08 20.16 -5.18
CA SER A 138 -8.96 19.45 -5.80
C SER A 138 -9.47 18.37 -6.74
N TYR A 139 -8.82 18.24 -7.91
CA TYR A 139 -9.05 17.11 -8.81
C TYR A 139 -8.37 15.84 -8.31
N THR A 140 -7.31 15.99 -7.51
CA THR A 140 -6.63 14.87 -6.85
C THR A 140 -7.34 14.56 -5.54
N PRO A 141 -7.77 13.30 -5.30
CA PRO A 141 -8.43 12.94 -4.05
C PRO A 141 -7.62 13.29 -2.80
N SER A 142 -8.31 13.73 -1.74
CA SER A 142 -7.68 13.85 -0.43
C SER A 142 -7.23 12.47 0.07
N GLY A 143 -6.07 12.42 0.70
CA GLY A 143 -5.42 11.22 1.21
C GLY A 143 -4.45 10.57 0.23
N THR A 144 -4.36 11.03 -1.03
CA THR A 144 -3.44 10.44 -2.02
C THR A 144 -1.99 10.42 -1.49
N ALA A 145 -1.39 9.23 -1.56
CA ALA A 145 0.00 9.00 -1.20
C ALA A 145 0.93 9.12 -2.43
N PHE A 146 2.18 9.53 -2.20
CA PHE A 146 3.22 9.60 -3.25
C PHE A 146 4.62 9.56 -2.63
N SER A 147 5.60 9.03 -3.38
CA SER A 147 7.00 8.89 -2.93
C SER A 147 7.99 9.86 -3.60
N LYS A 148 7.54 10.55 -4.66
CA LYS A 148 8.34 11.57 -5.36
C LYS A 148 8.55 12.81 -4.49
N ASP A 149 9.45 13.70 -4.91
CA ASP A 149 9.67 14.96 -4.22
C ASP A 149 8.41 15.82 -4.13
N TYR A 150 7.53 15.73 -5.13
CA TYR A 150 6.21 16.35 -5.16
C TYR A 150 5.21 15.54 -6.00
N ILE A 151 3.93 15.86 -5.81
CA ILE A 151 2.83 15.49 -6.69
C ILE A 151 2.23 16.77 -7.32
N GLU A 152 1.78 16.66 -8.56
CA GLU A 152 1.03 17.72 -9.22
C GLU A 152 -0.45 17.62 -8.85
N VAL A 153 -1.01 18.72 -8.35
CA VAL A 153 -2.41 18.81 -7.92
C VAL A 153 -3.10 19.88 -8.74
N LYS A 154 -4.02 19.46 -9.61
CA LYS A 154 -4.90 20.35 -10.36
C LYS A 154 -6.01 20.86 -9.43
N LEU A 155 -6.29 22.16 -9.49
CA LEU A 155 -7.27 22.85 -8.65
C LEU A 155 -8.45 23.35 -9.48
N GLY A 156 -9.63 23.32 -8.88
CA GLY A 156 -10.87 23.76 -9.50
C GLY A 156 -11.63 24.79 -8.66
N LEU A 157 -12.61 25.43 -9.28
CA LEU A 157 -13.51 26.42 -8.69
C LEU A 157 -14.98 26.16 -9.06
N LYS A 158 -15.86 26.24 -8.05
CA LYS A 158 -17.32 26.35 -8.19
C LYS A 158 -17.71 27.80 -7.87
N GLY A 159 -18.51 28.44 -8.71
CA GLY A 159 -19.11 29.75 -8.40
C GLY A 159 -18.14 30.94 -8.28
N SER A 160 -16.88 30.81 -8.70
CA SER A 160 -15.90 31.92 -8.71
C SER A 160 -14.88 31.79 -9.84
N LYS A 161 -14.24 32.92 -10.19
CA LYS A 161 -13.16 32.98 -11.20
C LYS A 161 -11.77 32.75 -10.61
N THR A 162 -11.62 33.05 -9.33
CA THR A 162 -10.33 32.96 -8.60
C THR A 162 -10.55 32.40 -7.22
N GLY A 163 -9.60 31.63 -6.74
CA GLY A 163 -9.48 31.21 -5.35
C GLY A 163 -8.08 31.52 -4.82
N SER A 164 -7.84 31.11 -3.57
CA SER A 164 -6.50 31.10 -2.99
C SER A 164 -6.18 29.76 -2.36
N TYR A 165 -4.91 29.37 -2.37
CA TYR A 165 -4.44 28.15 -1.72
C TYR A 165 -3.32 28.44 -0.71
N SER A 166 -3.18 27.55 0.28
CA SER A 166 -2.09 27.53 1.25
C SER A 166 -1.67 26.08 1.48
N ILE A 167 -0.36 25.82 1.53
CA ILE A 167 0.20 24.48 1.77
C ILE A 167 0.97 24.52 3.09
N ASP A 168 0.60 23.65 4.04
CA ASP A 168 1.16 23.59 5.39
C ASP A 168 1.18 24.97 6.11
N GLY A 169 0.17 25.80 5.84
CA GLY A 169 0.07 27.14 6.42
C GLY A 169 0.96 28.20 5.76
N SER A 170 1.42 27.96 4.52
CA SER A 170 2.09 28.98 3.71
C SER A 170 1.22 30.22 3.52
N ALA A 171 1.82 31.34 3.10
CA ALA A 171 1.04 32.49 2.65
C ALA A 171 0.04 32.08 1.54
N LYS A 172 -1.13 32.73 1.54
CA LYS A 172 -2.18 32.49 0.54
C LYS A 172 -1.68 32.93 -0.84
N LYS A 173 -1.75 32.03 -1.82
CA LYS A 173 -1.44 32.31 -3.24
C LYS A 173 -2.71 32.20 -4.07
N THR A 174 -2.91 33.13 -5.00
CA THR A 174 -4.09 33.14 -5.88
C THR A 174 -3.97 32.05 -6.95
N TYR A 175 -5.09 31.44 -7.32
CA TYR A 175 -5.18 30.50 -8.44
C TYR A 175 -6.47 30.70 -9.24
N ALA A 176 -6.45 30.29 -10.50
CA ALA A 176 -7.58 30.22 -11.42
C ALA A 176 -8.05 28.76 -11.62
N ASN A 177 -9.26 28.59 -12.13
CA ASN A 177 -9.82 27.26 -12.40
C ASN A 177 -8.95 26.49 -13.40
N GLY A 178 -8.49 25.30 -13.02
CA GLY A 178 -7.64 24.45 -13.84
C GLY A 178 -6.13 24.59 -13.57
N ASP A 179 -5.70 25.53 -12.73
CA ASP A 179 -4.30 25.68 -12.34
C ASP A 179 -3.78 24.41 -11.66
N THR A 180 -2.50 24.10 -11.89
CA THR A 180 -1.82 22.96 -11.28
C THR A 180 -0.70 23.46 -10.37
N ILE A 181 -0.66 22.93 -9.15
CA ILE A 181 0.34 23.26 -8.12
C ILE A 181 1.19 22.04 -7.77
N ARG A 182 2.39 22.26 -7.24
CA ARG A 182 3.25 21.21 -6.68
C ARG A 182 3.06 21.09 -5.18
N VAL A 183 2.77 19.88 -4.70
CA VAL A 183 2.54 19.57 -3.29
C VAL A 183 3.55 18.51 -2.84
N GLY A 184 4.28 18.76 -1.76
CA GLY A 184 5.31 17.90 -1.19
C GLY A 184 6.75 18.42 -1.29
N GLU A 185 7.03 19.41 -2.14
CA GLU A 185 8.39 19.92 -2.38
C GLU A 185 9.06 20.36 -1.08
N GLY A 186 10.34 20.03 -0.89
CA GLY A 186 11.08 20.42 0.31
C GLY A 186 10.72 19.65 1.58
N LYS A 187 9.54 19.02 1.65
CA LYS A 187 9.05 18.35 2.85
C LYS A 187 9.64 16.94 3.00
N ILE A 188 9.90 16.52 4.24
CA ILE A 188 10.36 15.16 4.58
C ILE A 188 9.30 14.11 4.23
N GLY A 189 9.72 12.91 3.83
CA GLY A 189 8.81 11.77 3.62
C GLY A 189 8.24 11.23 4.93
N ASN A 190 7.29 10.29 4.82
CA ASN A 190 6.47 9.77 5.93
C ASN A 190 5.75 10.88 6.70
N SER A 191 5.19 11.85 5.96
CA SER A 191 4.53 13.02 6.52
C SER A 191 3.24 13.37 5.77
N THR A 192 2.32 14.02 6.47
CA THR A 192 1.09 14.55 5.88
C THR A 192 1.29 16.01 5.49
N ILE A 193 0.83 16.35 4.29
CA ILE A 193 0.78 17.71 3.75
C ILE A 193 -0.67 18.18 3.77
N LYS A 194 -0.91 19.39 4.28
CA LYS A 194 -2.23 20.01 4.30
C LYS A 194 -2.33 21.08 3.22
N LEU A 195 -3.28 20.92 2.30
CA LEU A 195 -3.68 21.91 1.31
C LEU A 195 -4.99 22.55 1.75
N THR A 196 -5.01 23.87 1.93
CA THR A 196 -6.20 24.64 2.24
C THR A 196 -6.56 25.50 1.04
N LEU A 197 -7.79 25.36 0.54
CA LEU A 197 -8.37 26.19 -0.51
C LEU A 197 -9.38 27.15 0.10
N THR A 198 -9.28 28.43 -0.23
CA THR A 198 -10.20 29.48 0.20
C THR A 198 -10.77 30.20 -1.01
N THR A 199 -12.09 30.26 -1.10
CA THR A 199 -12.79 30.85 -2.25
C THR A 199 -13.91 31.77 -1.78
N LYS A 200 -14.15 32.84 -2.53
CA LYS A 200 -15.21 33.81 -2.29
C LYS A 200 -15.99 34.06 -3.57
N GLY A 201 -17.31 33.95 -3.48
CA GLY A 201 -18.25 34.12 -4.59
C GLY A 201 -18.82 35.54 -4.67
N SER A 202 -19.82 35.71 -5.52
CA SER A 202 -20.57 36.98 -5.65
C SER A 202 -21.41 37.32 -4.41
N ASP A 203 -21.78 36.32 -3.62
CA ASP A 203 -22.47 36.46 -2.32
C ASP A 203 -21.57 36.99 -1.20
N ALA A 204 -20.28 37.17 -1.47
CA ALA A 204 -19.25 37.60 -0.54
C ALA A 204 -19.02 36.67 0.67
N VAL A 205 -19.52 35.43 0.64
CA VAL A 205 -19.22 34.41 1.65
C VAL A 205 -17.89 33.75 1.31
N GLU A 206 -17.00 33.65 2.31
CA GLU A 206 -15.73 32.94 2.16
C GLU A 206 -15.89 31.49 2.63
N THR A 207 -15.59 30.54 1.75
CA THR A 207 -15.58 29.11 2.07
C THR A 207 -14.14 28.60 2.16
N THR A 208 -13.94 27.57 2.96
CA THR A 208 -12.65 26.89 3.11
C THR A 208 -12.82 25.40 2.90
N GLN A 209 -11.95 24.79 2.11
CA GLN A 209 -11.85 23.34 1.90
C GLN A 209 -10.44 22.88 2.25
N GLU A 210 -10.33 21.72 2.87
CA GLU A 210 -9.06 21.15 3.30
C GLU A 210 -8.85 19.79 2.66
N TYR A 211 -7.67 19.60 2.08
CA TYR A 211 -7.21 18.36 1.47
C TYR A 211 -5.91 17.94 2.13
N THR A 212 -5.69 16.63 2.24
CA THR A 212 -4.45 16.08 2.77
C THR A 212 -3.77 15.21 1.73
N PHE A 213 -2.44 15.16 1.75
CA PHE A 213 -1.63 14.27 0.90
C PHE A 213 -0.55 13.62 1.77
N LYS A 214 -0.20 12.35 1.50
CA LYS A 214 0.79 11.60 2.29
C LYS A 214 2.07 11.42 1.48
N LYS A 215 3.13 12.16 1.83
CA LYS A 215 4.45 11.91 1.24
C LYS A 215 5.06 10.70 1.95
N THR A 216 5.46 9.69 1.21
CA THR A 216 6.02 8.44 1.75
C THR A 216 7.51 8.36 1.46
N PHE A 217 8.23 7.62 2.31
CA PHE A 217 9.60 7.21 2.10
C PHE A 217 9.73 5.73 2.44
N THR A 218 10.20 4.95 1.48
CA THR A 218 10.48 3.53 1.64
C THR A 218 11.98 3.34 1.51
N SER A 219 12.64 2.89 2.58
CA SER A 219 14.06 2.54 2.53
C SER A 219 14.27 1.23 1.77
N THR A 220 15.42 1.08 1.13
CA THR A 220 15.86 -0.21 0.61
C THR A 220 15.94 -1.23 1.75
N LYS A 221 15.43 -2.45 1.52
CA LYS A 221 15.48 -3.55 2.47
C LYS A 221 16.68 -4.44 2.18
N THR A 222 17.28 -4.98 3.25
CA THR A 222 18.27 -6.07 3.09
C THR A 222 17.54 -7.29 2.60
N THR A 223 18.00 -7.87 1.50
CA THR A 223 17.48 -9.13 0.98
C THR A 223 18.54 -10.21 1.12
N PHE A 224 18.10 -11.46 1.20
CA PHE A 224 19.01 -12.58 1.11
C PHE A 224 18.30 -13.76 0.47
N SER A 225 19.09 -14.62 -0.16
CA SER A 225 18.60 -15.80 -0.84
C SER A 225 19.68 -16.87 -0.84
N ALA A 226 19.25 -18.14 -0.90
CA ALA A 226 20.13 -19.29 -1.03
C ALA A 226 19.70 -20.09 -2.25
N LYS A 227 20.66 -20.49 -3.09
CA LYS A 227 20.34 -21.30 -4.27
C LYS A 227 19.78 -22.66 -3.86
N SER A 228 20.22 -23.16 -2.72
CA SER A 228 19.73 -24.41 -2.14
C SER A 228 18.28 -24.35 -1.64
N ASP A 229 17.66 -23.16 -1.48
CA ASP A 229 16.22 -23.05 -1.23
C ASP A 229 15.37 -23.32 -2.49
N GLY A 230 15.98 -23.49 -3.67
CA GLY A 230 15.31 -23.92 -4.91
C GLY A 230 14.36 -22.90 -5.57
N HIS A 231 14.22 -21.71 -4.97
CA HIS A 231 13.39 -20.63 -5.50
C HIS A 231 13.89 -20.14 -6.89
N THR A 232 12.97 -19.71 -7.74
CA THR A 232 13.26 -19.23 -9.11
C THR A 232 12.94 -17.77 -9.33
N THR A 233 12.26 -17.13 -8.39
CA THR A 233 11.99 -15.69 -8.37
C THR A 233 12.58 -15.08 -7.10
N ASP A 234 12.78 -13.76 -7.12
CA ASP A 234 13.23 -13.02 -5.94
C ASP A 234 12.06 -12.82 -4.97
N ALA A 235 12.36 -12.65 -3.68
CA ALA A 235 11.37 -12.21 -2.71
C ALA A 235 10.78 -10.85 -3.12
N GLU A 236 9.47 -10.68 -2.95
CA GLU A 236 8.83 -9.40 -3.22
C GLU A 236 9.33 -8.28 -2.29
N GLY A 237 9.52 -7.09 -2.88
CA GLY A 237 10.09 -5.93 -2.22
C GLY A 237 9.05 -4.91 -1.74
N GLY A 238 9.49 -3.66 -1.55
CA GLY A 238 8.59 -2.59 -1.11
C GLY A 238 8.12 -2.81 0.33
N TYR A 239 6.80 -2.91 0.54
CA TYR A 239 6.22 -3.14 1.86
C TYR A 239 6.22 -4.62 2.27
N TYR A 240 6.23 -5.55 1.32
CA TYR A 240 6.48 -6.98 1.57
C TYR A 240 7.88 -7.22 2.16
N GLY A 241 8.07 -8.35 2.82
CA GLY A 241 9.41 -8.75 3.25
C GLY A 241 9.52 -10.21 3.65
N THR A 242 10.50 -10.90 3.10
CA THR A 242 10.99 -12.20 3.58
C THR A 242 12.13 -11.96 4.57
N ASN A 243 11.95 -12.40 5.81
CA ASN A 243 12.83 -12.17 6.96
C ASN A 243 13.23 -10.70 7.14
N PRO A 244 12.23 -9.80 7.34
CA PRO A 244 12.49 -8.37 7.48
C PRO A 244 13.51 -8.11 8.59
N ASN A 245 14.45 -7.20 8.35
CA ASN A 245 15.54 -6.90 9.28
C ASN A 245 16.41 -8.11 9.67
N MET A 246 16.52 -9.13 8.80
CA MET A 246 17.22 -10.39 9.06
C MET A 246 16.69 -11.15 10.30
N GLN A 247 15.42 -11.00 10.61
CA GLN A 247 14.77 -11.70 11.71
C GLN A 247 14.57 -13.18 11.32
N LEU A 248 15.10 -14.10 12.13
CA LEU A 248 15.04 -15.55 11.91
C LEU A 248 14.15 -16.25 12.95
N GLY A 249 13.18 -15.54 13.51
CA GLY A 249 12.41 -15.99 14.67
C GLY A 249 13.24 -15.98 15.96
N LYS A 250 12.69 -16.56 17.05
CA LYS A 250 13.36 -16.62 18.35
C LYS A 250 13.21 -17.92 19.11
N TYR A 251 14.25 -18.28 19.86
CA TYR A 251 14.13 -19.26 20.95
C TYR A 251 13.28 -18.67 22.08
N LYS A 252 12.02 -19.09 22.16
CA LYS A 252 11.01 -18.67 23.15
C LYS A 252 9.85 -19.68 23.17
N THR A 253 9.47 -20.12 24.36
CA THR A 253 8.21 -20.86 24.57
C THR A 253 7.02 -19.93 24.40
N ILE A 254 6.03 -20.35 23.61
CA ILE A 254 4.80 -19.61 23.35
C ILE A 254 3.61 -20.35 23.97
N THR A 255 2.71 -19.60 24.60
CA THR A 255 1.42 -20.11 25.05
C THR A 255 0.42 -20.04 23.90
N VAL A 256 0.01 -21.18 23.33
CA VAL A 256 -1.01 -21.23 22.27
C VAL A 256 -2.41 -21.06 22.89
N ASP A 257 -2.86 -19.81 23.05
CA ASP A 257 -4.13 -19.45 23.70
C ASP A 257 -5.01 -18.47 22.92
N GLY A 258 -4.58 -18.10 21.71
CA GLY A 258 -5.24 -17.12 20.85
C GLY A 258 -4.95 -15.68 21.26
N LYS A 259 -3.84 -15.42 21.96
CA LYS A 259 -3.42 -14.06 22.35
C LYS A 259 -2.04 -13.74 21.81
N THR A 260 -1.79 -12.45 21.57
CA THR A 260 -0.54 -11.99 20.96
C THR A 260 0.52 -11.54 21.98
N ASP A 261 0.30 -11.78 23.27
CA ASP A 261 1.13 -11.27 24.36
C ASP A 261 2.56 -11.82 24.33
N ASP A 262 2.71 -13.10 23.93
CA ASP A 262 4.00 -13.77 23.79
C ASP A 262 4.75 -13.38 22.51
N TRP A 263 4.11 -12.70 21.58
CA TRP A 263 4.71 -12.33 20.29
C TRP A 263 5.21 -10.89 20.30
N ASP A 264 6.28 -10.63 19.57
CA ASP A 264 6.78 -9.27 19.31
C ASP A 264 7.37 -9.17 17.89
N SER A 265 7.57 -7.94 17.41
CA SER A 265 8.00 -7.68 16.04
C SER A 265 9.38 -8.23 15.67
N SER A 266 10.17 -8.72 16.63
CA SER A 266 11.45 -9.39 16.33
C SER A 266 11.31 -10.87 15.95
N MET A 267 10.09 -11.42 16.06
CA MET A 267 9.76 -12.78 15.65
C MET A 267 9.13 -12.85 14.26
N ILE A 268 8.89 -11.71 13.60
CA ILE A 268 8.35 -11.68 12.23
C ILE A 268 9.39 -12.29 11.29
N ILE A 269 8.97 -13.31 10.54
CA ILE A 269 9.80 -13.99 9.53
C ILE A 269 9.28 -13.73 8.11
N ALA A 270 8.02 -13.32 7.95
CA ALA A 270 7.51 -12.79 6.69
C ALA A 270 6.48 -11.68 6.93
N GLN A 271 6.46 -10.69 6.07
CA GLN A 271 5.56 -9.54 6.07
C GLN A 271 4.86 -9.46 4.71
N GLY A 272 3.53 -9.56 4.74
CA GLY A 272 2.65 -9.24 3.62
C GLY A 272 2.26 -7.77 3.64
N VAL A 273 1.34 -7.40 2.77
CA VAL A 273 0.62 -6.12 2.88
C VAL A 273 -0.85 -6.42 3.15
N ALA A 274 -1.67 -5.40 3.33
CA ALA A 274 -3.10 -5.57 3.49
C ALA A 274 -3.84 -5.21 2.20
N ASN A 275 -5.04 -5.77 2.06
CA ASN A 275 -5.96 -5.56 0.96
C ASN A 275 -5.41 -6.04 -0.39
N ASP A 276 -4.47 -6.97 -0.43
CA ASP A 276 -3.88 -7.54 -1.65
C ASP A 276 -4.46 -8.89 -2.03
N ASP A 277 -5.45 -9.41 -1.29
CA ASP A 277 -6.12 -10.65 -1.66
C ASP A 277 -6.98 -10.53 -2.95
N PRO A 278 -7.15 -11.61 -3.74
CA PRO A 278 -7.80 -11.57 -5.06
C PRO A 278 -9.17 -10.88 -5.13
N ARG A 279 -9.91 -10.83 -4.01
CA ARG A 279 -11.23 -10.17 -3.96
C ARG A 279 -11.15 -8.71 -4.39
N VAL A 280 -10.07 -7.97 -4.15
CA VAL A 280 -10.08 -6.52 -4.43
C VAL A 280 -10.07 -6.18 -5.91
N TYR A 281 -9.64 -7.11 -6.76
CA TYR A 281 -9.46 -6.95 -8.21
C TYR A 281 -10.74 -7.21 -9.01
N MET A 282 -11.77 -7.81 -8.39
CA MET A 282 -13.04 -8.12 -9.04
C MET A 282 -14.16 -7.15 -8.61
N PRO A 283 -15.07 -6.72 -9.52
CA PRO A 283 -16.14 -5.77 -9.21
C PRO A 283 -17.13 -6.22 -8.12
N SER A 284 -17.38 -7.53 -8.03
CA SER A 284 -18.48 -8.09 -7.25
C SER A 284 -18.04 -9.00 -6.10
N SER A 285 -16.76 -9.33 -5.98
CA SER A 285 -16.15 -10.34 -5.08
C SER A 285 -16.03 -9.93 -3.61
N MET A 286 -16.16 -8.64 -3.29
CA MET A 286 -15.99 -8.16 -1.91
C MET A 286 -17.02 -8.73 -0.93
N HIS A 287 -18.07 -9.40 -1.42
CA HIS A 287 -19.06 -10.11 -0.62
C HIS A 287 -18.50 -11.37 0.07
N GLU A 288 -17.26 -11.78 -0.23
CA GLU A 288 -16.65 -13.03 0.25
C GLU A 288 -15.74 -12.86 1.48
N GLN A 289 -15.35 -13.98 2.09
CA GLN A 289 -14.44 -13.99 3.23
C GLN A 289 -13.04 -13.45 2.82
N PRO A 290 -12.44 -12.56 3.64
CA PRO A 290 -11.07 -12.09 3.44
C PRO A 290 -10.05 -13.18 3.74
N TRP A 291 -9.24 -13.51 2.72
CA TRP A 291 -8.08 -14.38 2.82
C TRP A 291 -6.82 -13.56 2.54
N ASP A 292 -6.54 -12.61 3.43
CA ASP A 292 -5.53 -11.56 3.26
C ASP A 292 -4.49 -11.71 4.38
N ALA A 293 -3.31 -12.23 4.05
CA ALA A 293 -2.26 -12.62 4.97
C ALA A 293 -1.28 -11.47 5.21
N TYR A 294 -1.18 -11.02 6.46
CA TYR A 294 -0.45 -9.78 6.77
C TYR A 294 0.95 -10.00 7.37
N ALA A 295 1.11 -10.90 8.34
CA ALA A 295 2.41 -11.12 8.98
C ALA A 295 2.55 -12.53 9.53
N LEU A 296 3.70 -13.16 9.32
CA LEU A 296 4.04 -14.49 9.81
C LEU A 296 5.18 -14.39 10.82
N TYR A 297 5.00 -15.03 11.96
CA TYR A 297 5.91 -15.02 13.09
C TYR A 297 6.42 -16.43 13.37
N GLY A 298 7.68 -16.54 13.79
CA GLY A 298 8.32 -17.80 14.12
C GLY A 298 9.00 -17.79 15.48
N ALA A 299 8.80 -18.84 16.25
CA ALA A 299 9.54 -19.11 17.48
C ALA A 299 9.75 -20.62 17.69
N TRP A 300 10.66 -21.00 18.59
CA TRP A 300 10.85 -22.40 18.98
C TRP A 300 11.29 -22.52 20.44
N ASP A 301 11.04 -23.66 21.05
CA ASP A 301 11.69 -24.05 22.30
C ASP A 301 12.35 -25.43 22.17
N ASP A 302 12.56 -26.12 23.29
CA ASP A 302 13.20 -27.45 23.28
C ASP A 302 12.26 -28.55 22.74
N ASP A 303 10.94 -28.32 22.76
CA ASP A 303 9.91 -29.32 22.44
C ASP A 303 9.11 -29.00 21.17
N ASN A 304 8.90 -27.71 20.86
CA ASN A 304 7.97 -27.26 19.82
C ASN A 304 8.55 -26.18 18.92
N LEU A 305 8.09 -26.22 17.67
CA LEU A 305 8.13 -25.12 16.72
C LEU A 305 6.79 -24.36 16.80
N TYR A 306 6.85 -23.04 16.88
CA TYR A 306 5.68 -22.16 17.00
C TYR A 306 5.58 -21.23 15.81
N PHE A 307 4.35 -21.05 15.32
CA PHE A 307 4.01 -19.99 14.38
C PHE A 307 2.81 -19.20 14.87
N MET A 308 2.78 -17.91 14.56
CA MET A 308 1.56 -17.12 14.55
C MET A 308 1.48 -16.39 13.22
N TRP A 309 0.29 -16.30 12.64
CA TRP A 309 0.06 -15.41 11.52
C TRP A 309 -1.14 -14.49 11.76
N GLU A 310 -1.03 -13.29 11.21
CA GLU A 310 -2.07 -12.27 11.19
C GLU A 310 -2.72 -12.25 9.81
N MET A 311 -4.03 -12.05 9.75
CA MET A 311 -4.77 -11.81 8.53
C MET A 311 -5.51 -10.47 8.65
N ALA A 312 -5.39 -9.62 7.64
CA ALA A 312 -6.08 -8.33 7.61
C ALA A 312 -7.52 -8.49 7.09
N ASN A 313 -8.41 -7.61 7.56
CA ASN A 313 -9.76 -7.48 7.00
C ASN A 313 -10.06 -6.00 6.84
N THR A 314 -9.62 -5.47 5.72
CA THR A 314 -9.80 -4.07 5.33
C THR A 314 -11.23 -3.80 4.84
N THR A 315 -12.06 -4.83 4.63
CA THR A 315 -13.43 -4.71 4.10
C THR A 315 -14.30 -3.78 4.93
N TYR A 316 -14.09 -3.74 6.26
CA TYR A 316 -14.74 -2.79 7.18
C TYR A 316 -14.54 -1.31 6.81
N ILE A 317 -13.50 -1.01 6.04
CA ILE A 317 -13.11 0.35 5.64
C ILE A 317 -13.38 0.54 4.14
N VAL A 318 -12.88 -0.37 3.30
CA VAL A 318 -12.91 -0.19 1.84
C VAL A 318 -14.25 -0.56 1.21
N SER A 319 -15.01 -1.46 1.83
CA SER A 319 -16.33 -1.88 1.33
C SER A 319 -17.30 -2.26 2.45
N PRO A 320 -17.65 -1.33 3.35
CA PRO A 320 -18.48 -1.61 4.53
C PRO A 320 -19.92 -2.04 4.20
N SER A 321 -20.38 -1.90 2.95
CA SER A 321 -21.70 -2.37 2.52
C SER A 321 -21.75 -3.88 2.25
N ASP A 322 -20.60 -4.55 2.10
CA ASP A 322 -20.53 -6.00 2.00
C ASP A 322 -20.67 -6.62 3.40
N ASN A 323 -21.89 -6.56 3.93
CA ASN A 323 -22.22 -6.82 5.33
C ASN A 323 -21.68 -8.16 5.85
N PHE A 324 -21.57 -9.18 5.00
CA PHE A 324 -20.96 -10.45 5.42
C PHE A 324 -19.46 -10.27 5.67
N ALA A 325 -18.71 -9.82 4.68
CA ALA A 325 -17.26 -9.62 4.72
C ALA A 325 -16.82 -8.56 5.75
N ALA A 326 -17.61 -7.50 5.90
CA ALA A 326 -17.48 -6.47 6.93
C ALA A 326 -18.20 -6.85 8.25
N SER A 327 -18.13 -8.13 8.64
CA SER A 327 -18.66 -8.59 9.91
C SER A 327 -17.83 -9.72 10.51
N ASN A 328 -18.10 -10.01 11.78
CA ASN A 328 -17.50 -11.14 12.46
C ASN A 328 -17.95 -12.50 11.87
N GLU A 329 -18.97 -12.54 11.01
CA GLU A 329 -19.37 -13.75 10.31
C GLU A 329 -18.39 -14.14 9.19
N ALA A 330 -17.53 -13.24 8.72
CA ALA A 330 -16.54 -13.58 7.72
C ALA A 330 -15.26 -14.23 8.27
N ARG A 331 -15.15 -14.41 9.60
CA ARG A 331 -13.97 -15.01 10.25
C ARG A 331 -13.57 -16.36 9.62
N PRO A 332 -12.28 -16.64 9.38
CA PRO A 332 -11.87 -17.84 8.63
C PRO A 332 -12.27 -19.17 9.30
N TRP A 333 -12.34 -19.22 10.64
CA TRP A 333 -12.79 -20.41 11.39
C TRP A 333 -14.31 -20.59 11.46
N ARG A 334 -15.10 -19.88 10.64
CA ARG A 334 -16.52 -20.20 10.45
C ARG A 334 -16.70 -21.44 9.57
N ASN A 335 -15.83 -21.61 8.58
CA ASN A 335 -15.85 -22.72 7.64
C ASN A 335 -14.69 -23.68 7.95
N SER A 336 -14.76 -24.90 7.42
CA SER A 336 -13.66 -25.87 7.48
C SER A 336 -12.86 -25.80 6.19
N ILE A 337 -12.05 -24.76 6.03
CA ILE A 337 -11.26 -24.53 4.81
C ILE A 337 -9.81 -24.97 5.04
N PRO A 338 -9.18 -25.69 4.11
CA PRO A 338 -7.78 -26.08 4.24
C PRO A 338 -6.82 -24.89 4.33
N MET A 339 -5.80 -25.02 5.14
CA MET A 339 -4.69 -24.09 5.28
C MET A 339 -3.40 -24.88 5.47
N TYR A 340 -2.27 -24.34 5.02
CA TYR A 340 -1.00 -25.04 5.08
C TYR A 340 0.09 -24.19 5.73
N LEU A 341 0.95 -24.85 6.50
CA LEU A 341 2.34 -24.41 6.67
C LEU A 341 3.22 -25.35 5.85
N ALA A 342 3.87 -24.79 4.84
CA ALA A 342 4.88 -25.46 4.03
C ALA A 342 6.26 -25.24 4.64
N LEU A 343 6.97 -26.33 4.90
CA LEU A 343 8.27 -26.33 5.56
C LEU A 343 9.35 -26.95 4.67
N SER A 344 10.52 -26.34 4.72
CA SER A 344 11.78 -26.82 4.15
C SER A 344 12.70 -27.20 5.30
N ILE A 345 12.75 -28.49 5.60
CA ILE A 345 13.47 -29.13 6.68
C ILE A 345 14.61 -29.98 6.13
N ASP A 346 14.33 -30.93 5.23
CA ASP A 346 15.30 -31.91 4.73
C ASP A 346 15.76 -31.52 3.31
N PRO A 347 16.96 -30.93 3.15
CA PRO A 347 17.42 -30.38 1.85
C PRO A 347 17.61 -31.44 0.76
N ASP A 348 17.59 -32.73 1.10
CA ASP A 348 17.71 -33.82 0.13
C ASP A 348 16.35 -34.26 -0.45
N LYS A 349 15.23 -33.65 -0.03
CA LYS A 349 13.87 -34.11 -0.33
C LYS A 349 12.96 -33.02 -0.88
N GLN A 350 13.12 -32.65 -2.13
CA GLN A 350 12.22 -31.71 -2.77
C GLN A 350 10.94 -32.37 -3.29
N ALA A 351 9.78 -31.96 -2.78
CA ALA A 351 8.48 -32.25 -3.38
C ALA A 351 8.03 -31.16 -4.35
N THR A 352 7.23 -31.56 -5.33
CA THR A 352 6.68 -30.68 -6.38
C THR A 352 5.22 -30.28 -6.12
N GLY A 353 4.61 -30.81 -5.06
CA GLY A 353 3.16 -30.70 -4.79
C GLY A 353 2.43 -32.03 -4.95
N LYS A 354 2.98 -32.93 -5.79
CA LYS A 354 2.45 -34.28 -6.01
C LYS A 354 2.32 -35.08 -4.72
N ALA A 355 1.29 -35.90 -4.66
CA ALA A 355 1.05 -36.82 -3.55
C ALA A 355 0.77 -38.25 -4.02
N VAL A 356 1.04 -39.21 -3.15
CA VAL A 356 0.80 -40.63 -3.37
C VAL A 356 0.03 -41.22 -2.19
N GLY A 357 -0.83 -42.19 -2.46
CA GLY A 357 -1.52 -42.95 -1.42
C GLY A 357 -2.04 -44.30 -1.91
N THR A 358 -2.65 -45.04 -0.99
CA THR A 358 -3.25 -46.33 -1.28
C THR A 358 -4.78 -46.27 -1.11
N ASP A 359 -5.52 -46.70 -2.13
CA ASP A 359 -6.97 -46.72 -2.11
C ASP A 359 -7.53 -47.88 -1.25
N LYS A 360 -8.86 -47.97 -1.12
CA LYS A 360 -9.53 -49.04 -0.35
C LYS A 360 -9.30 -50.45 -0.91
N SER A 361 -8.90 -50.57 -2.18
CA SER A 361 -8.59 -51.85 -2.82
C SER A 361 -7.14 -52.29 -2.58
N GLY A 362 -6.30 -51.41 -2.03
CA GLY A 362 -4.86 -51.62 -1.87
C GLY A 362 -4.05 -51.19 -3.08
N ALA A 363 -4.66 -50.51 -4.07
CA ALA A 363 -3.96 -50.00 -5.23
C ALA A 363 -3.35 -48.62 -4.94
N THR A 364 -2.12 -48.41 -5.41
CA THR A 364 -1.45 -47.11 -5.33
C THR A 364 -2.05 -46.15 -6.36
N TYR A 365 -2.29 -44.92 -5.95
CA TYR A 365 -2.67 -43.81 -6.82
C TYR A 365 -1.78 -42.61 -6.55
N THR A 366 -1.66 -41.73 -7.55
CA THR A 366 -0.97 -40.44 -7.42
C THR A 366 -1.95 -39.31 -7.69
N ASN A 367 -1.77 -38.20 -6.99
CA ASN A 367 -2.44 -36.94 -7.21
C ASN A 367 -1.40 -35.90 -7.65
N PRO A 368 -1.74 -34.98 -8.56
CA PRO A 368 -0.85 -33.89 -8.94
C PRO A 368 -0.57 -32.90 -7.80
N PHE A 369 -1.50 -32.79 -6.84
CA PHE A 369 -1.41 -31.90 -5.69
C PHE A 369 -1.88 -32.60 -4.41
N VAL A 370 -1.46 -32.11 -3.24
CA VAL A 370 -1.93 -32.64 -1.94
C VAL A 370 -3.43 -32.42 -1.73
N TRP A 371 -3.99 -31.37 -2.35
CA TRP A 371 -5.38 -30.96 -2.24
C TRP A 371 -5.96 -30.56 -3.61
N GLY A 372 -7.28 -30.36 -3.71
CA GLY A 372 -7.94 -30.01 -4.97
C GLY A 372 -8.04 -31.17 -5.98
N CYS A 373 -7.81 -32.41 -5.55
CA CYS A 373 -7.81 -33.58 -6.42
C CYS A 373 -9.02 -34.51 -6.18
N ASP A 374 -9.57 -35.06 -7.26
CA ASP A 374 -10.56 -36.14 -7.26
C ASP A 374 -10.08 -37.29 -8.15
N GLY A 375 -10.14 -38.52 -7.65
CA GLY A 375 -9.82 -39.73 -8.41
C GLY A 375 -8.41 -39.79 -9.05
N GLY A 376 -7.38 -39.15 -8.48
CA GLY A 376 -6.04 -39.12 -9.07
C GLY A 376 -5.77 -37.93 -9.99
N THR A 377 -6.76 -37.06 -10.19
CA THR A 377 -6.68 -35.91 -11.09
C THR A 377 -6.96 -34.61 -10.35
N ALA A 378 -6.27 -33.52 -10.72
CA ALA A 378 -6.67 -32.20 -10.29
C ALA A 378 -8.09 -31.93 -10.78
N LYS A 379 -8.95 -31.43 -9.90
CA LYS A 379 -10.33 -31.13 -10.26
C LYS A 379 -10.40 -29.96 -11.24
N ASP A 380 -9.68 -28.90 -10.91
CA ASP A 380 -9.67 -27.61 -11.60
C ASP A 380 -8.40 -26.84 -11.23
N GLY A 381 -8.10 -26.67 -9.93
CA GLY A 381 -6.90 -25.96 -9.44
C GLY A 381 -5.92 -26.77 -8.57
N GLY A 382 -4.91 -26.10 -8.03
CA GLY A 382 -4.02 -26.65 -6.99
C GLY A 382 -2.67 -25.95 -6.85
N THR A 383 -1.95 -26.26 -5.77
CA THR A 383 -0.64 -25.64 -5.47
C THR A 383 0.52 -26.60 -5.72
N SER A 384 1.47 -26.19 -6.56
CA SER A 384 2.77 -26.84 -6.79
C SER A 384 3.94 -26.01 -6.23
N PHE A 385 5.12 -26.63 -6.19
CA PHE A 385 6.31 -26.03 -5.62
C PHE A 385 7.51 -26.19 -6.55
N THR A 386 8.12 -25.07 -6.91
CA THR A 386 9.49 -25.03 -7.44
C THR A 386 10.48 -24.70 -6.33
N THR A 387 10.09 -23.84 -5.39
CA THR A 387 10.81 -23.64 -4.13
C THR A 387 10.86 -24.94 -3.32
N HIS A 388 11.98 -25.21 -2.65
CA HIS A 388 12.19 -26.46 -1.93
C HIS A 388 11.22 -26.59 -0.74
N ILE A 389 10.29 -27.53 -0.82
CA ILE A 389 9.38 -27.90 0.28
C ILE A 389 9.37 -29.43 0.41
N ASP A 390 9.49 -29.94 1.63
CA ASP A 390 9.49 -31.38 1.92
C ASP A 390 8.43 -31.79 2.94
N THR A 391 7.87 -30.83 3.68
CA THR A 391 6.91 -31.10 4.74
C THR A 391 5.74 -30.13 4.65
N LEU A 392 4.51 -30.65 4.57
CA LEU A 392 3.27 -29.87 4.62
C LEU A 392 2.50 -30.17 5.90
N VAL A 393 2.26 -29.15 6.70
CA VAL A 393 1.34 -29.20 7.84
C VAL A 393 -0.02 -28.72 7.37
N ALA A 394 -0.89 -29.67 7.02
CA ALA A 394 -2.23 -29.38 6.51
C ALA A 394 -3.25 -29.39 7.66
N MET A 395 -3.95 -28.27 7.82
CA MET A 395 -4.95 -28.07 8.85
C MET A 395 -6.21 -27.42 8.29
N ASP A 396 -7.30 -27.48 9.03
CA ASP A 396 -8.55 -26.79 8.71
C ASP A 396 -8.69 -25.52 9.54
N SER A 397 -9.20 -24.46 8.91
CA SER A 397 -9.30 -23.12 9.50
C SER A 397 -10.14 -23.08 10.80
N ASN A 398 -11.04 -24.03 11.02
CA ASN A 398 -11.84 -24.12 12.26
C ASN A 398 -11.44 -25.24 13.23
N ASN A 399 -10.35 -25.97 12.95
CA ASN A 399 -9.84 -27.08 13.77
C ASN A 399 -10.93 -28.08 14.23
N SER A 400 -11.83 -28.42 13.32
CA SER A 400 -12.96 -29.33 13.54
C SER A 400 -12.77 -30.70 12.90
N ASN A 401 -11.86 -30.84 11.93
CA ASN A 401 -11.69 -32.06 11.15
C ASN A 401 -10.58 -32.97 11.72
N GLY A 402 -10.86 -34.27 11.82
CA GLY A 402 -9.85 -35.28 12.17
C GLY A 402 -8.83 -35.59 11.06
N GLY A 403 -9.05 -35.07 9.85
CA GLY A 403 -8.19 -35.28 8.68
C GLY A 403 -6.91 -34.45 8.66
N ALA A 404 -6.81 -33.37 9.45
CA ALA A 404 -5.60 -32.54 9.51
C ALA A 404 -4.36 -33.40 9.84
N SER A 405 -3.31 -33.25 9.04
CA SER A 405 -2.16 -34.16 9.03
C SER A 405 -0.88 -33.43 8.62
N ILE A 406 0.26 -33.97 9.05
CA ILE A 406 1.57 -33.63 8.49
C ILE A 406 1.91 -34.64 7.41
N PHE A 407 2.17 -34.15 6.20
CA PHE A 407 2.61 -34.94 5.06
C PHE A 407 4.08 -34.68 4.81
N LYS A 408 4.87 -35.75 4.66
CA LYS A 408 6.30 -35.66 4.36
C LYS A 408 6.56 -36.17 2.94
N ALA A 409 7.54 -35.56 2.29
CA ALA A 409 8.04 -35.93 0.97
C ALA A 409 8.97 -37.15 1.09
N ASP A 410 8.43 -38.33 1.33
CA ASP A 410 9.21 -39.53 1.67
C ASP A 410 9.22 -40.62 0.59
N THR A 411 8.50 -40.39 -0.52
CA THR A 411 8.35 -41.36 -1.61
C THR A 411 8.79 -40.74 -2.93
N LYS A 412 9.65 -41.44 -3.69
CA LYS A 412 10.11 -40.94 -4.99
C LYS A 412 9.10 -41.25 -6.10
N ASP A 413 8.88 -40.27 -6.97
CA ASP A 413 8.21 -40.46 -8.25
C ASP A 413 9.19 -41.07 -9.28
N THR A 414 8.64 -41.49 -10.41
CA THR A 414 9.33 -42.03 -11.59
C THR A 414 10.35 -41.06 -12.19
N ASP A 415 10.17 -39.75 -12.02
CA ASP A 415 11.11 -38.71 -12.45
C ASP A 415 12.24 -38.44 -11.42
N GLY A 416 12.19 -39.10 -10.26
CA GLY A 416 13.18 -38.97 -9.19
C GLY A 416 12.90 -37.84 -8.18
N THR A 417 11.88 -37.01 -8.41
CA THR A 417 11.39 -36.03 -7.42
C THR A 417 10.68 -36.73 -6.27
N TYR A 418 10.52 -36.07 -5.12
CA TYR A 418 9.75 -36.63 -4.02
C TYR A 418 8.27 -36.24 -4.11
N MET A 419 7.41 -37.10 -3.59
CA MET A 419 5.98 -36.89 -3.43
C MET A 419 5.62 -36.94 -1.96
N PHE A 420 4.63 -36.14 -1.58
CA PHE A 420 3.99 -36.26 -0.28
C PHE A 420 3.25 -37.59 -0.17
N ASN A 421 3.30 -38.25 0.98
CA ASN A 421 2.70 -39.57 1.14
C ASN A 421 1.52 -39.53 2.13
N TYR A 422 0.32 -39.89 1.65
CA TYR A 422 -0.90 -39.95 2.44
C TYR A 422 -0.92 -41.14 3.42
N ASP A 423 -0.21 -42.22 3.10
CA ASP A 423 -0.18 -43.46 3.88
C ASP A 423 0.72 -43.32 5.11
N THR A 424 1.79 -42.53 5.02
CA THR A 424 2.73 -42.26 6.13
C THR A 424 2.43 -40.96 6.88
N ARG A 425 1.31 -40.29 6.54
CA ARG A 425 0.90 -39.03 7.16
C ARG A 425 0.83 -39.15 8.68
N ILE A 426 1.16 -38.06 9.37
CA ILE A 426 1.06 -37.98 10.82
C ILE A 426 -0.21 -37.20 11.20
N PRO A 427 -1.24 -37.84 11.78
CA PRO A 427 -2.48 -37.15 12.12
C PRO A 427 -2.26 -36.09 13.20
N ILE A 428 -2.76 -34.88 12.99
CA ILE A 428 -2.70 -33.77 13.97
C ILE A 428 -4.09 -33.21 14.30
N GLY A 429 -5.10 -33.53 13.49
CA GLY A 429 -6.48 -33.12 13.72
C GLY A 429 -7.09 -33.69 15.01
N VAL A 430 -8.25 -33.16 15.37
CA VAL A 430 -9.01 -33.59 16.56
C VAL A 430 -9.47 -35.04 16.42
N ARG A 431 -9.44 -35.81 17.52
CA ARG A 431 -9.93 -37.21 17.52
C ARG A 431 -11.44 -37.32 17.36
N SER A 432 -12.16 -36.33 17.85
CA SER A 432 -13.59 -36.13 17.64
C SER A 432 -13.92 -34.65 17.80
N PHE A 433 -15.05 -34.24 17.22
CA PHE A 433 -15.54 -32.86 17.37
C PHE A 433 -15.73 -32.46 18.84
N GLN A 434 -16.05 -33.40 19.73
CA GLN A 434 -16.20 -33.13 21.16
C GLN A 434 -14.88 -33.08 21.93
N ALA A 435 -13.85 -33.80 21.47
CA ALA A 435 -12.62 -33.96 22.24
C ALA A 435 -11.81 -32.67 22.33
N GLN A 436 -11.85 -31.82 21.28
CA GLN A 436 -11.04 -30.60 21.12
C GLN A 436 -9.53 -30.73 21.37
N ASP A 437 -9.04 -31.95 21.63
CA ASP A 437 -7.64 -32.30 21.76
C ASP A 437 -7.11 -32.78 20.41
N ASN A 438 -6.18 -32.01 19.86
CA ASN A 438 -5.41 -32.35 18.67
C ASN A 438 -4.48 -33.54 18.92
N GLN A 439 -4.18 -34.29 17.87
CA GLN A 439 -3.33 -35.47 17.93
C GLN A 439 -1.84 -35.10 17.89
N ASN A 440 -1.00 -36.04 18.36
CA ASN A 440 0.46 -35.94 18.31
C ASN A 440 1.05 -34.66 18.92
N GLY A 441 0.33 -34.04 19.85
CA GLY A 441 0.77 -32.86 20.60
C GLY A 441 0.68 -31.54 19.82
N PHE A 442 0.15 -31.56 18.60
CA PHE A 442 -0.15 -30.34 17.85
C PHE A 442 -1.14 -29.47 18.64
N LYS A 443 -1.01 -28.15 18.55
CA LYS A 443 -1.94 -27.21 19.15
C LYS A 443 -2.25 -26.12 18.15
N ILE A 444 -3.50 -25.67 18.15
CA ILE A 444 -3.94 -24.52 17.36
C ILE A 444 -4.97 -23.71 18.16
N LYS A 445 -4.85 -22.39 18.08
CA LYS A 445 -5.84 -21.43 18.55
C LYS A 445 -5.97 -20.30 17.54
N TYR A 446 -7.13 -19.66 17.56
CA TYR A 446 -7.45 -18.54 16.70
C TYR A 446 -8.34 -17.55 17.44
N ALA A 447 -8.25 -16.28 17.08
CA ALA A 447 -9.04 -15.20 17.65
C ALA A 447 -9.12 -14.03 16.67
N ASN A 448 -10.03 -13.09 16.94
CA ASN A 448 -9.95 -11.78 16.31
C ASN A 448 -8.80 -11.01 16.95
N GLY A 449 -8.04 -10.27 16.16
CA GLY A 449 -6.94 -9.49 16.67
C GLY A 449 -5.91 -9.13 15.61
N THR A 450 -4.94 -8.34 16.04
CA THR A 450 -3.70 -8.05 15.32
C THR A 450 -2.67 -7.66 16.38
N LYS A 451 -1.42 -8.09 16.20
CA LYS A 451 -0.27 -7.63 16.99
C LYS A 451 0.35 -6.39 16.37
N SER A 452 0.12 -6.17 15.08
CA SER A 452 0.73 -5.11 14.31
C SER A 452 0.23 -3.72 14.71
N ASP A 453 1.18 -2.82 14.97
CA ASP A 453 0.93 -1.40 15.29
C ASP A 453 0.47 -0.61 14.05
N SER A 454 0.67 -1.16 12.85
CA SER A 454 0.37 -0.57 11.55
C SER A 454 -0.20 -1.66 10.64
N ILE A 455 -1.14 -1.31 9.75
CA ILE A 455 -1.71 -2.20 8.73
C ILE A 455 -1.52 -1.52 7.38
N ILE A 456 -0.34 -1.68 6.79
CA ILE A 456 0.00 -1.05 5.51
C ILE A 456 -0.60 -1.84 4.37
N GLY A 457 -1.31 -1.16 3.47
CA GLY A 457 -1.91 -1.77 2.28
C GLY A 457 -2.29 -0.74 1.25
N VAL A 458 -2.77 -1.20 0.09
CA VAL A 458 -3.23 -0.30 -0.98
C VAL A 458 -4.74 -0.11 -0.88
N ASN A 459 -5.20 1.13 -0.82
CA ASN A 459 -6.62 1.45 -0.66
C ASN A 459 -7.36 1.35 -2.01
N GLY A 460 -8.36 0.47 -2.05
CA GLY A 460 -9.25 0.21 -3.18
C GLY A 460 -10.11 -1.03 -2.93
N ALA A 461 -11.17 -1.23 -3.70
CA ALA A 461 -12.06 -2.38 -3.60
C ALA A 461 -12.92 -2.48 -4.88
N LYS A 462 -13.63 -3.60 -5.05
CA LYS A 462 -14.64 -3.77 -6.11
C LYS A 462 -14.07 -3.48 -7.50
N GLY A 463 -12.89 -4.04 -7.80
CA GLY A 463 -12.23 -3.92 -9.09
C GLY A 463 -11.56 -2.57 -9.35
N SER A 464 -11.45 -1.70 -8.35
CA SER A 464 -10.67 -0.46 -8.49
C SER A 464 -9.15 -0.67 -8.38
N ARG A 465 -8.74 -1.81 -7.83
CA ARG A 465 -7.34 -2.27 -7.76
C ARG A 465 -6.89 -2.84 -9.11
N LYS A 466 -5.60 -2.72 -9.42
CA LYS A 466 -4.99 -3.16 -10.68
C LYS A 466 -3.89 -4.16 -10.40
N LEU A 467 -3.80 -5.24 -11.16
CA LEU A 467 -2.70 -6.21 -11.00
C LEU A 467 -1.34 -5.51 -11.05
N GLY A 468 -0.47 -5.85 -10.10
CA GLY A 468 0.85 -5.23 -9.90
C GLY A 468 0.86 -3.94 -9.08
N ASP A 469 -0.29 -3.38 -8.70
CA ASP A 469 -0.36 -2.18 -7.87
C ASP A 469 0.15 -2.40 -6.43
N ASN A 470 0.17 -3.65 -5.96
CA ASN A 470 0.73 -4.08 -4.69
C ASN A 470 2.28 -3.96 -4.66
N LEU A 471 2.93 -3.82 -5.82
CA LEU A 471 4.38 -3.59 -5.93
C LEU A 471 4.73 -2.17 -6.41
N ASP A 472 3.78 -1.40 -6.92
CA ASP A 472 4.02 -0.03 -7.37
C ASP A 472 4.10 0.95 -6.17
N PRO A 473 5.25 1.61 -5.94
CA PRO A 473 5.41 2.58 -4.86
C PRO A 473 4.54 3.84 -5.01
N ASN A 474 3.91 4.06 -6.16
CA ASN A 474 2.98 5.17 -6.43
C ASN A 474 1.50 4.79 -6.27
N SER A 475 1.21 3.53 -5.92
CA SER A 475 -0.14 3.11 -5.55
C SER A 475 -0.66 3.89 -4.35
N ASN A 476 -1.97 3.80 -4.13
CA ASN A 476 -2.65 4.48 -3.03
C ASN A 476 -2.38 3.81 -1.67
N TRP A 477 -1.11 3.77 -1.27
CA TRP A 477 -0.64 3.18 -0.02
C TRP A 477 -1.16 3.96 1.18
N VAL A 478 -1.81 3.25 2.09
CA VAL A 478 -2.34 3.79 3.34
C VAL A 478 -1.88 2.91 4.50
N ASP A 479 -1.90 3.50 5.69
CA ASP A 479 -2.02 2.68 6.89
C ASP A 479 -3.52 2.61 7.21
N PHE A 480 -4.10 1.42 7.18
CA PHE A 480 -5.51 1.26 7.50
C PHE A 480 -5.83 1.65 8.95
N LYS A 481 -4.86 1.63 9.87
CA LYS A 481 -5.04 2.19 11.23
C LYS A 481 -5.34 3.69 11.18
N ASP A 482 -4.71 4.44 10.28
CA ASP A 482 -5.00 5.87 10.03
C ASP A 482 -6.43 6.06 9.50
N LEU A 483 -6.99 5.04 8.82
CA LEU A 483 -8.35 5.04 8.27
C LEU A 483 -9.40 4.45 9.24
N GLY A 484 -9.03 4.20 10.50
CA GLY A 484 -9.94 3.70 11.53
C GLY A 484 -10.02 2.18 11.65
N TYR A 485 -9.01 1.45 11.17
CA TYR A 485 -8.88 0.01 11.38
C TYR A 485 -8.75 -0.29 12.87
N LYS A 486 -9.57 -1.22 13.36
CA LYS A 486 -9.57 -1.65 14.75
C LYS A 486 -9.00 -3.05 14.87
N SER A 487 -8.39 -3.37 16.00
CA SER A 487 -7.71 -4.64 16.17
C SER A 487 -8.65 -5.84 16.03
N GLU A 488 -9.92 -5.70 16.40
CA GLU A 488 -10.93 -6.75 16.26
C GLU A 488 -11.37 -7.05 14.82
N TYR A 489 -10.92 -6.26 13.82
CA TYR A 489 -11.19 -6.54 12.41
C TYR A 489 -10.31 -7.66 11.87
N GLY A 490 -9.07 -7.76 12.36
CA GLY A 490 -8.12 -8.77 11.92
C GLY A 490 -8.35 -10.13 12.55
N TYR A 491 -7.64 -11.12 12.04
CA TYR A 491 -7.66 -12.49 12.53
C TYR A 491 -6.25 -12.93 12.88
N ILE A 492 -6.13 -13.75 13.92
CA ILE A 492 -4.88 -14.39 14.29
C ILE A 492 -5.07 -15.89 14.44
N TYR A 493 -3.99 -16.60 14.14
CA TYR A 493 -3.83 -18.00 14.47
C TYR A 493 -2.50 -18.20 15.19
N GLU A 494 -2.48 -19.08 16.17
CA GLU A 494 -1.28 -19.59 16.82
C GLU A 494 -1.25 -21.10 16.68
N VAL A 495 -0.08 -21.64 16.35
CA VAL A 495 0.15 -23.09 16.29
C VAL A 495 1.42 -23.50 17.01
N ALA A 496 1.39 -24.68 17.60
CA ALA A 496 2.57 -25.39 18.08
C ALA A 496 2.66 -26.76 17.42
N ILE A 497 3.82 -27.05 16.84
CA ILE A 497 4.14 -28.32 16.18
C ILE A 497 5.28 -28.97 16.97
N PRO A 498 5.06 -30.14 17.59
CA PRO A 498 6.14 -30.82 18.31
C PRO A 498 7.30 -31.20 17.40
N LEU A 499 8.52 -30.85 17.78
CA LEU A 499 9.73 -31.08 16.99
C LEU A 499 9.95 -32.57 16.70
N LYS A 500 9.63 -33.43 17.68
CA LYS A 500 9.66 -34.89 17.53
C LYS A 500 8.80 -35.40 16.36
N THR A 501 7.69 -34.74 16.07
CA THR A 501 6.78 -35.12 14.98
C THR A 501 7.38 -34.76 13.62
N LEU A 502 8.10 -33.65 13.57
CA LEU A 502 8.90 -33.24 12.41
C LEU A 502 10.16 -34.10 12.25
N GLY A 503 10.64 -34.75 13.32
CA GLY A 503 11.85 -35.57 13.31
C GLY A 503 13.13 -34.73 13.44
N ILE A 504 13.00 -33.54 14.02
CA ILE A 504 14.10 -32.61 14.28
C ILE A 504 14.14 -32.29 15.78
N ASP A 505 15.18 -31.58 16.20
CA ASP A 505 15.32 -31.02 17.52
C ASP A 505 15.70 -29.53 17.44
N ARG A 506 15.82 -28.89 18.61
CA ARG A 506 16.26 -27.51 18.70
C ARG A 506 17.60 -27.26 18.01
N ASN A 507 18.56 -28.16 18.19
CA ASN A 507 19.90 -27.99 17.63
C ASN A 507 19.86 -27.98 16.09
N TYR A 508 18.96 -28.75 15.49
CA TYR A 508 18.69 -28.69 14.05
C TYR A 508 18.29 -27.27 13.62
N ILE A 509 17.29 -26.67 14.29
CA ILE A 509 16.83 -25.31 13.98
C ILE A 509 17.97 -24.30 14.12
N GLU A 510 18.73 -24.37 15.21
CA GLU A 510 19.78 -23.39 15.51
C GLU A 510 21.04 -23.53 14.64
N THR A 511 21.27 -24.70 14.03
CA THR A 511 22.50 -24.96 13.25
C THR A 511 22.28 -25.16 11.75
N LYS A 512 21.10 -25.62 11.35
CA LYS A 512 20.69 -25.83 9.93
C LYS A 512 19.62 -24.86 9.49
N GLY A 513 18.76 -24.46 10.43
CA GLY A 513 17.58 -23.66 10.13
C GLY A 513 16.53 -24.42 9.34
N ILE A 514 15.34 -23.84 9.25
CA ILE A 514 14.25 -24.34 8.42
C ILE A 514 13.68 -23.19 7.57
N GLY A 515 13.12 -23.51 6.41
CA GLY A 515 12.29 -22.61 5.62
C GLY A 515 10.82 -22.80 5.98
N ALA A 516 10.03 -21.72 5.95
CA ALA A 516 8.61 -21.73 6.22
C ALA A 516 7.84 -20.79 5.28
N MET A 517 6.65 -21.23 4.86
CA MET A 517 5.63 -20.42 4.21
C MET A 517 4.25 -20.81 4.74
N GLN A 518 3.40 -19.83 4.95
CA GLN A 518 1.98 -20.02 5.18
C GLN A 518 1.25 -19.90 3.84
N ILE A 519 0.25 -20.77 3.64
CA ILE A 519 -0.58 -20.80 2.43
C ILE A 519 -2.04 -20.80 2.86
N LEU A 520 -2.76 -19.75 2.47
CA LEU A 520 -4.21 -19.64 2.56
C LEU A 520 -4.85 -20.22 1.31
N THR A 521 -5.99 -20.88 1.46
CA THR A 521 -6.72 -21.43 0.31
C THR A 521 -8.20 -21.09 0.39
N TYR A 522 -8.86 -21.10 -0.76
CA TYR A 522 -10.32 -21.05 -0.88
C TYR A 522 -10.71 -21.56 -2.26
N GLY A 523 -11.61 -22.54 -2.35
CA GLY A 523 -11.88 -23.23 -3.62
C GLY A 523 -11.03 -24.49 -3.77
N THR A 524 -10.17 -24.56 -4.78
CA THR A 524 -9.21 -25.63 -5.08
C THR A 524 -7.79 -25.14 -5.36
N SER A 525 -7.52 -23.81 -5.25
CA SER A 525 -6.16 -23.24 -5.28
C SER A 525 -5.81 -22.35 -4.06
N GLY A 526 -4.58 -21.83 -4.06
CA GLY A 526 -4.11 -20.83 -3.12
C GLY A 526 -4.87 -19.51 -3.29
N MET A 527 -4.92 -18.71 -2.24
CA MET A 527 -5.51 -17.37 -2.30
C MET A 527 -4.53 -16.29 -1.86
N ASP A 528 -3.58 -16.66 -1.01
CA ASP A 528 -2.56 -15.78 -0.48
C ASP A 528 -1.48 -16.62 0.23
N THR A 529 -0.27 -16.06 0.37
CA THR A 529 0.88 -16.70 1.00
C THR A 529 1.72 -15.73 1.82
N LEU A 530 2.44 -16.26 2.83
CA LEU A 530 3.49 -15.54 3.55
C LEU A 530 4.76 -16.39 3.63
N PRO A 531 5.88 -16.01 3.00
CA PRO A 531 6.05 -14.87 2.09
C PRO A 531 5.09 -14.90 0.90
N HIS A 532 4.69 -13.73 0.40
CA HIS A 532 3.79 -13.61 -0.75
C HIS A 532 4.49 -14.09 -2.04
N ASP A 533 3.81 -14.97 -2.76
CA ASP A 533 4.17 -15.43 -4.09
C ASP A 533 3.24 -14.79 -5.14
N PRO A 534 3.77 -14.25 -6.25
CA PRO A 534 2.97 -13.58 -7.26
C PRO A 534 1.98 -14.50 -8.00
N SER A 535 2.09 -15.84 -7.86
CA SER A 535 1.08 -16.75 -8.39
C SER A 535 -0.31 -16.51 -7.81
N MET A 536 -0.41 -16.09 -6.54
CA MET A 536 -1.68 -15.83 -5.85
C MET A 536 -2.51 -14.65 -6.44
N LEU A 537 -2.00 -13.99 -7.49
CA LEU A 537 -2.62 -12.84 -8.13
C LEU A 537 -2.55 -12.89 -9.67
N ASP A 538 -2.12 -13.99 -10.27
CA ASP A 538 -1.89 -14.06 -11.71
C ASP A 538 -3.19 -14.17 -12.54
N ASN A 539 -4.30 -14.59 -11.93
CA ASN A 539 -5.66 -14.60 -12.46
C ASN A 539 -6.68 -13.86 -11.57
N ALA A 540 -6.20 -13.01 -10.65
CA ALA A 540 -7.05 -12.35 -9.66
C ALA A 540 -8.18 -11.49 -10.24
N ASN A 541 -8.03 -10.97 -11.47
CA ASN A 541 -9.03 -10.16 -12.17
C ASN A 541 -9.86 -10.93 -13.22
N VAL A 542 -9.82 -12.27 -13.19
CA VAL A 542 -10.58 -13.15 -14.08
C VAL A 542 -11.75 -13.78 -13.31
N GLU A 543 -12.87 -14.02 -13.99
CA GLU A 543 -14.06 -14.65 -13.40
C GLU A 543 -13.82 -16.12 -13.05
N TYR A 544 -14.24 -16.51 -11.84
CA TYR A 544 -14.31 -17.91 -11.43
C TYR A 544 -15.39 -18.66 -12.23
N SER A 545 -15.07 -19.84 -12.75
CA SER A 545 -15.95 -20.57 -13.68
C SER A 545 -17.26 -21.05 -13.02
N TYR A 546 -17.24 -21.32 -11.72
CA TYR A 546 -18.42 -21.77 -10.97
C TYR A 546 -19.28 -20.62 -10.44
N ASP A 547 -18.69 -19.43 -10.25
CA ASP A 547 -19.39 -18.23 -9.80
C ASP A 547 -18.68 -16.97 -10.36
N PRO A 548 -19.18 -16.36 -11.43
CA PRO A 548 -18.51 -15.22 -12.08
C PRO A 548 -18.47 -13.96 -11.22
N SER A 549 -19.11 -13.95 -10.04
CA SER A 549 -19.00 -12.84 -9.10
C SER A 549 -17.69 -12.81 -8.31
N THR A 550 -16.86 -13.86 -8.41
CA THR A 550 -15.56 -13.97 -7.73
C THR A 550 -14.42 -14.32 -8.69
N SER A 551 -13.21 -14.42 -8.14
CA SER A 551 -11.93 -14.52 -8.82
C SER A 551 -11.54 -15.95 -9.19
N HIS A 552 -10.93 -16.10 -10.37
CA HIS A 552 -10.43 -17.36 -10.93
C HIS A 552 -9.30 -18.00 -10.11
N GLU A 553 -8.66 -17.25 -9.22
CA GLU A 553 -7.68 -17.72 -8.20
C GLU A 553 -8.19 -18.88 -7.34
N LYS A 554 -9.49 -19.14 -7.36
CA LYS A 554 -10.06 -20.29 -6.66
C LYS A 554 -9.86 -21.62 -7.36
N GLU A 555 -9.40 -21.64 -8.61
CA GLU A 555 -9.35 -22.85 -9.44
C GLU A 555 -8.22 -22.89 -10.46
N ASP A 556 -7.24 -22.00 -10.35
CA ASP A 556 -6.04 -22.05 -11.14
C ASP A 556 -4.94 -22.88 -10.47
N ILE A 557 -3.76 -22.91 -11.09
CA ILE A 557 -2.62 -23.65 -10.58
C ILE A 557 -1.57 -22.65 -10.13
N ASP A 558 -1.35 -22.63 -8.82
CA ASP A 558 -0.31 -21.81 -8.20
C ASP A 558 0.99 -22.57 -8.09
N ASN A 559 2.05 -22.04 -8.69
CA ASN A 559 3.39 -22.58 -8.49
C ASN A 559 4.23 -21.65 -7.64
N ILE A 560 4.54 -22.07 -6.41
CA ILE A 560 5.39 -21.30 -5.51
C ILE A 560 6.83 -21.28 -6.03
N THR A 561 7.33 -20.06 -6.23
CA THR A 561 8.63 -19.73 -6.82
C THR A 561 9.49 -18.80 -5.98
N VAL A 562 8.91 -18.07 -5.02
CA VAL A 562 9.64 -17.15 -4.13
C VAL A 562 10.39 -17.93 -3.02
N PRO A 563 11.45 -17.35 -2.43
CA PRO A 563 12.13 -17.97 -1.29
C PRO A 563 11.23 -18.03 -0.05
N LEU A 564 11.38 -19.12 0.69
CA LEU A 564 10.75 -19.32 2.00
C LEU A 564 11.35 -18.40 3.07
N ALA A 565 10.58 -18.06 4.09
CA ALA A 565 11.10 -17.39 5.27
C ALA A 565 11.96 -18.34 6.11
N ARG A 566 13.17 -17.93 6.48
CA ARG A 566 14.11 -18.74 7.27
C ARG A 566 13.88 -18.59 8.77
N MET A 567 14.04 -19.69 9.52
CA MET A 567 14.02 -19.70 10.98
C MET A 567 15.29 -20.35 11.55
N GLY A 568 15.79 -19.81 12.67
CA GLY A 568 16.96 -20.31 13.39
C GLY A 568 18.28 -19.91 12.73
N ALA A 569 18.59 -20.48 11.57
CA ALA A 569 19.83 -20.23 10.84
C ALA A 569 19.59 -20.02 9.34
N LEU A 570 20.50 -19.25 8.73
CA LEU A 570 20.62 -19.15 7.28
C LEU A 570 21.31 -20.38 6.71
N LEU A 571 21.04 -20.67 5.44
CA LEU A 571 21.76 -21.72 4.72
C LEU A 571 23.20 -21.29 4.45
N SER A 572 24.10 -22.27 4.32
CA SER A 572 25.53 -21.98 4.17
C SER A 572 25.89 -21.25 2.87
N ASP A 573 25.04 -21.36 1.85
CA ASP A 573 25.17 -20.68 0.56
C ASP A 573 24.32 -19.40 0.47
N THR A 574 23.72 -18.94 1.58
CA THR A 574 22.95 -17.69 1.60
C THR A 574 23.83 -16.51 1.21
N VAL A 575 23.41 -15.77 0.19
CA VAL A 575 23.98 -14.50 -0.22
C VAL A 575 23.15 -13.38 0.39
N VAL A 576 23.78 -12.51 1.18
CA VAL A 576 23.12 -11.36 1.80
C VAL A 576 23.46 -10.09 1.03
N ASN A 577 22.43 -9.41 0.52
CA ASN A 577 22.51 -8.12 -0.12
C ASN A 577 22.10 -7.04 0.89
N GLU A 578 23.06 -6.56 1.66
CA GLU A 578 22.84 -5.52 2.67
C GLU A 578 22.37 -4.22 2.03
N ALA A 579 21.27 -3.68 2.55
CA ALA A 579 20.78 -2.37 2.12
C ALA A 579 21.80 -1.26 2.47
N PRO A 580 21.96 -0.24 1.59
CA PRO A 580 22.87 0.86 1.87
C PRO A 580 22.35 1.73 3.02
N LEU A 581 23.25 2.49 3.65
CA LEU A 581 22.88 3.54 4.60
C LEU A 581 22.12 4.61 3.81
N GLU A 582 20.90 4.89 4.24
CA GLU A 582 19.99 5.82 3.58
C GLU A 582 19.43 6.84 4.57
N ILE A 583 18.92 7.96 4.06
CA ILE A 583 18.21 8.95 4.86
C ILE A 583 16.89 9.38 4.23
N ASN A 584 15.83 9.38 5.05
CA ASN A 584 14.65 10.22 4.81
C ASN A 584 14.96 11.61 5.35
N CYS A 585 14.94 12.65 4.52
CA CYS A 585 15.25 13.99 4.97
C CYS A 585 14.46 15.06 4.24
N GLY A 586 14.26 16.20 4.92
CA GLY A 586 13.55 17.35 4.40
C GLY A 586 13.13 18.31 5.51
N ALA A 587 12.26 19.25 5.19
CA ALA A 587 11.62 20.16 6.12
C ALA A 587 10.32 19.58 6.68
N ASP A 588 9.87 20.10 7.82
CA ASP A 588 8.54 19.84 8.41
C ASP A 588 7.39 20.42 7.57
N LYS A 589 7.65 21.48 6.80
CA LYS A 589 6.67 22.18 5.96
C LYS A 589 7.07 22.18 4.49
N ASN A 590 6.07 22.13 3.62
CA ASN A 590 6.24 22.32 2.18
C ASN A 590 7.02 23.60 1.85
N SER A 591 7.85 23.53 0.80
CA SER A 591 8.49 24.68 0.14
C SER A 591 7.48 25.79 -0.18
N GLY A 592 7.92 27.04 -0.18
CA GLY A 592 7.07 28.22 -0.41
C GLY A 592 6.52 28.88 0.87
N GLN A 593 7.13 28.61 2.02
CA GLN A 593 6.83 29.32 3.27
C GLN A 593 7.34 30.77 3.24
N GLY A 594 6.70 31.68 3.97
CA GLY A 594 7.12 33.09 4.01
C GLY A 594 8.37 33.34 4.87
N VAL A 595 9.06 34.45 4.64
CA VAL A 595 10.15 34.94 5.49
C VAL A 595 9.73 35.02 6.96
N GLY A 596 10.64 34.65 7.86
CA GLY A 596 10.38 34.62 9.30
C GLY A 596 9.64 33.38 9.77
N THR A 597 9.15 32.51 8.88
CA THR A 597 8.54 31.23 9.26
C THR A 597 9.60 30.30 9.83
N ALA A 598 9.38 29.80 11.05
CA ALA A 598 10.24 28.75 11.59
C ALA A 598 10.04 27.43 10.82
N ILE A 599 11.14 26.91 10.27
CA ILE A 599 11.25 25.64 9.55
C ILE A 599 12.08 24.69 10.39
N THR A 600 11.64 23.45 10.52
CA THR A 600 12.41 22.38 11.16
C THR A 600 12.91 21.42 10.09
N LEU A 601 14.22 21.39 9.88
CA LEU A 601 14.89 20.39 9.05
C LEU A 601 15.02 19.10 9.85
N GLN A 602 14.74 17.98 9.19
CA GLN A 602 14.71 16.65 9.80
C GLN A 602 15.48 15.65 8.92
N SER A 603 16.13 14.69 9.55
CA SER A 603 16.76 13.57 8.89
C SER A 603 16.57 12.31 9.72
N GLU A 604 16.21 11.20 9.10
CA GLU A 604 16.08 9.89 9.72
C GLU A 604 16.93 8.92 8.94
N ALA A 605 17.80 8.18 9.63
CA ALA A 605 18.70 7.23 8.97
C ALA A 605 18.08 5.83 9.00
N TYR A 606 18.28 5.10 7.91
CA TYR A 606 17.84 3.73 7.73
C TYR A 606 19.06 2.86 7.39
N ASN A 607 19.03 1.59 7.81
CA ASN A 607 20.11 0.61 7.58
C ASN A 607 21.47 1.00 8.18
N ASN A 608 21.51 1.95 9.12
CA ASN A 608 22.74 2.35 9.81
C ASN A 608 23.23 1.25 10.76
N LYS A 609 24.55 1.15 10.89
CA LYS A 609 25.17 0.32 11.94
C LYS A 609 25.55 1.20 13.13
N GLY A 610 24.98 0.89 14.30
CA GLY A 610 25.19 1.66 15.53
C GLY A 610 24.49 3.02 15.54
N ASN A 611 24.99 3.96 16.35
CA ASN A 611 24.44 5.31 16.45
C ASN A 611 24.78 6.16 15.21
N VAL A 612 23.95 7.16 14.92
CA VAL A 612 24.12 8.09 13.79
C VAL A 612 24.34 9.52 14.29
N SER A 613 25.27 10.24 13.64
CA SER A 613 25.43 11.68 13.78
C SER A 613 24.89 12.40 12.54
N TYR A 614 24.29 13.58 12.75
CA TYR A 614 23.64 14.35 11.69
C TYR A 614 24.24 15.76 11.56
N GLU A 615 24.32 16.25 10.33
CA GLU A 615 24.68 17.63 10.02
C GLU A 615 23.71 18.23 9.00
N PHE A 616 23.41 19.52 9.17
CA PHE A 616 22.45 20.26 8.35
C PHE A 616 23.10 21.54 7.84
N TYR A 617 22.88 21.84 6.57
CA TYR A 617 23.44 23.01 5.90
C TYR A 617 22.37 23.75 5.11
N VAL A 618 22.44 25.07 5.12
CA VAL A 618 21.65 25.96 4.27
C VAL A 618 22.62 26.77 3.42
N ASN A 619 22.54 26.67 2.10
CA ASN A 619 23.47 27.30 1.15
C ASN A 619 24.95 27.02 1.47
N ASN A 620 25.25 25.77 1.83
CA ASN A 620 26.55 25.28 2.30
C ASN A 620 27.03 25.85 3.66
N GLU A 621 26.23 26.66 4.35
CA GLU A 621 26.52 27.11 5.72
C GLU A 621 25.94 26.12 6.73
N LYS A 622 26.78 25.62 7.64
CA LYS A 622 26.37 24.64 8.66
C LYS A 622 25.49 25.29 9.72
N LEU A 623 24.35 24.68 10.02
CA LEU A 623 23.50 25.10 11.14
C LEU A 623 24.10 24.67 12.48
N THR A 624 24.13 25.60 13.45
CA THR A 624 24.77 25.40 14.76
C THR A 624 23.78 25.03 15.87
N ASN A 625 22.48 25.13 15.63
CA ASN A 625 21.40 24.86 16.58
C ASN A 625 20.82 23.44 16.44
N THR A 626 21.69 22.45 16.28
CA THR A 626 21.27 21.04 16.17
C THR A 626 20.99 20.47 17.56
N THR A 627 19.84 19.82 17.72
CA THR A 627 19.44 19.23 19.03
C THR A 627 19.42 17.71 19.00
N THR A 628 19.27 17.11 17.82
CA THR A 628 19.25 15.67 17.52
C THR A 628 19.40 15.52 15.99
N ASN A 629 18.70 14.55 15.40
CA ASN A 629 18.39 14.38 13.99
C ASN A 629 17.49 15.50 13.39
N THR A 630 17.48 16.69 14.01
CA THR A 630 16.71 17.87 13.60
C THR A 630 17.52 19.16 13.80
N ALA A 631 17.21 20.17 12.98
CA ALA A 631 17.75 21.52 13.09
C ALA A 631 16.67 22.57 12.78
N LYS A 632 16.67 23.69 13.51
CA LYS A 632 15.74 24.80 13.25
C LYS A 632 16.37 25.81 12.32
N TRP A 633 15.61 26.31 11.36
CA TRP A 633 16.04 27.35 10.44
C TRP A 633 14.90 28.36 10.25
N THR A 634 15.24 29.64 10.24
CA THR A 634 14.29 30.72 9.97
C THR A 634 14.86 31.57 8.85
N PRO A 635 14.30 31.52 7.64
CA PRO A 635 14.79 32.32 6.53
C PRO A 635 14.52 33.79 6.77
N SER A 636 15.54 34.63 6.49
CA SER A 636 15.46 36.08 6.63
C SER A 636 15.14 36.80 5.31
N LYS A 637 15.16 36.09 4.18
CA LYS A 637 14.93 36.64 2.83
C LYS A 637 14.15 35.66 1.96
N ASP A 638 13.40 36.19 1.01
CA ASP A 638 12.81 35.37 -0.06
C ASP A 638 13.92 34.82 -0.97
N GLY A 639 13.61 33.72 -1.67
CA GLY A 639 14.51 33.11 -2.65
C GLY A 639 14.63 31.60 -2.53
N SER A 640 15.49 31.03 -3.38
CA SER A 640 15.83 29.60 -3.40
C SER A 640 16.98 29.30 -2.44
N TYR A 641 16.84 28.25 -1.65
CA TYR A 641 17.83 27.78 -0.68
C TYR A 641 18.20 26.32 -0.97
N SER A 642 19.50 26.01 -0.95
CA SER A 642 20.00 24.65 -1.01
C SER A 642 20.10 24.08 0.41
N LEU A 643 19.28 23.08 0.72
CA LEU A 643 19.30 22.36 1.98
C LEU A 643 20.10 21.07 1.82
N LYS A 644 21.18 20.91 2.58
CA LYS A 644 21.99 19.70 2.58
C LYS A 644 21.93 18.99 3.93
N PHE A 645 21.73 17.68 3.87
CA PHE A 645 21.61 16.76 4.99
C PHE A 645 22.74 15.74 4.91
N VAL A 646 23.43 15.51 6.03
CA VAL A 646 24.49 14.51 6.13
C VAL A 646 24.21 13.63 7.33
N ALA A 647 24.26 12.31 7.13
CA ALA A 647 24.21 11.34 8.22
C ALA A 647 25.42 10.42 8.14
N LYS A 648 26.03 10.15 9.30
CA LYS A 648 27.19 9.28 9.44
C LYS A 648 26.96 8.26 10.54
N ASP A 649 27.13 6.98 10.23
CA ASP A 649 26.97 5.90 11.20
C ASP A 649 28.25 5.65 12.04
N SER A 650 28.16 4.74 13.01
CA SER A 650 29.27 4.45 13.93
C SER A 650 30.45 3.72 13.27
N ASN A 651 30.22 3.11 12.10
CA ASN A 651 31.26 2.47 11.31
C ASN A 651 31.95 3.47 10.35
N GLY A 652 31.49 4.72 10.32
CA GLY A 652 32.06 5.78 9.53
C GLY A 652 31.48 5.90 8.11
N LYS A 653 30.44 5.13 7.77
CA LYS A 653 29.72 5.26 6.49
C LYS A 653 28.91 6.55 6.53
N THR A 654 29.00 7.34 5.47
CA THR A 654 28.33 8.63 5.33
C THR A 654 27.38 8.59 4.15
N VAL A 655 26.18 9.16 4.33
CA VAL A 655 25.23 9.47 3.27
C VAL A 655 24.93 10.96 3.30
N GLU A 656 24.79 11.57 2.13
CA GLU A 656 24.40 12.97 1.98
C GLU A 656 23.30 13.13 0.94
N LYS A 657 22.38 14.06 1.20
CA LYS A 657 21.31 14.44 0.27
C LYS A 657 21.16 15.95 0.26
N THR A 658 20.99 16.52 -0.93
CA THR A 658 20.76 17.94 -1.14
C THR A 658 19.42 18.14 -1.84
N MET A 659 18.66 19.14 -1.43
CA MET A 659 17.40 19.51 -2.07
C MET A 659 17.23 21.03 -2.11
N LEU A 660 16.36 21.50 -3.00
CA LEU A 660 15.97 22.91 -3.09
C LEU A 660 14.76 23.20 -2.20
N TYR A 661 14.74 24.40 -1.62
CA TYR A 661 13.66 24.92 -0.80
C TYR A 661 13.44 26.40 -1.08
N THR A 662 12.24 26.77 -1.50
CA THR A 662 11.89 28.15 -1.83
C THR A 662 11.23 28.82 -0.64
N VAL A 663 11.57 30.09 -0.39
CA VAL A 663 10.93 30.95 0.60
C VAL A 663 10.28 32.14 -0.12
N GLY A 664 9.04 32.43 0.23
CA GLY A 664 8.23 33.48 -0.40
C GLY A 664 7.53 33.03 -1.69
N GLU A 665 7.07 34.01 -2.46
CA GLU A 665 6.80 33.76 -3.88
C GLU A 665 8.13 33.58 -4.58
N ALA A 666 8.25 32.51 -5.39
CA ALA A 666 9.36 32.44 -6.33
C ALA A 666 9.30 33.73 -7.14
N SER A 667 10.37 34.54 -7.11
CA SER A 667 10.50 35.73 -7.94
C SER A 667 10.05 35.37 -9.35
N SER A 668 8.92 35.93 -9.80
CA SER A 668 8.35 35.64 -11.10
C SER A 668 9.16 36.27 -12.24
N GLU A 669 10.17 37.10 -11.93
CA GLU A 669 11.21 37.42 -12.89
C GLU A 669 12.20 36.26 -12.93
N LYS A 670 11.91 35.27 -13.77
CA LYS A 670 12.93 34.34 -14.22
C LYS A 670 13.98 35.16 -14.98
N LEU A 671 15.19 35.19 -14.47
CA LEU A 671 16.33 35.80 -15.15
C LEU A 671 16.58 35.02 -16.45
N LEU A 672 16.56 35.72 -17.58
CA LEU A 672 16.94 35.11 -18.86
C LEU A 672 18.39 34.59 -18.74
N GLY A 673 18.58 33.29 -18.90
CA GLY A 673 19.86 32.61 -18.73
C GLY A 673 20.05 31.90 -17.40
N ASP A 674 19.15 32.06 -16.43
CA ASP A 674 19.17 31.34 -15.15
C ASP A 674 18.54 29.96 -15.33
N ALA A 675 19.28 29.06 -15.98
CA ALA A 675 18.81 27.70 -16.28
C ALA A 675 18.65 26.87 -15.00
N ASN A 676 19.45 27.15 -13.98
CA ASN A 676 19.47 26.35 -12.75
C ASN A 676 18.51 26.88 -11.66
N GLY A 677 17.97 28.09 -11.83
CA GLY A 677 16.97 28.70 -10.95
C GLY A 677 17.53 29.22 -9.63
N ASP A 678 18.82 29.54 -9.57
CA ASP A 678 19.47 30.08 -8.37
C ASP A 678 19.42 31.62 -8.27
N GLY A 679 18.71 32.26 -9.21
CA GLY A 679 18.55 33.70 -9.27
C GLY A 679 19.78 34.43 -9.81
N LYS A 680 20.71 33.73 -10.47
CA LYS A 680 21.91 34.28 -11.09
C LYS A 680 22.06 33.74 -12.51
N VAL A 681 22.80 34.47 -13.33
CA VAL A 681 23.22 34.00 -14.67
C VAL A 681 24.73 33.87 -14.63
N ASP A 682 25.24 32.65 -14.45
CA ASP A 682 26.66 32.37 -14.33
C ASP A 682 27.09 31.08 -15.08
N VAL A 683 28.35 30.67 -14.91
CA VAL A 683 28.92 29.50 -15.60
C VAL A 683 28.23 28.18 -15.23
N LYS A 684 27.50 28.11 -14.11
CA LYS A 684 26.73 26.94 -13.70
C LYS A 684 25.51 26.75 -14.58
N ASP A 685 24.86 27.83 -15.03
CA ASP A 685 23.74 27.77 -15.97
C ASP A 685 24.20 27.21 -17.32
N ALA A 686 25.33 27.72 -17.81
CA ALA A 686 25.95 27.18 -19.01
C ALA A 686 26.32 25.70 -18.86
N THR A 687 26.80 25.29 -17.69
CA THR A 687 27.12 23.88 -17.40
C THR A 687 25.87 23.01 -17.35
N LEU A 688 24.77 23.50 -16.76
CA LEU A 688 23.50 22.78 -16.71
C LEU A 688 22.91 22.61 -18.12
N ILE A 689 22.92 23.65 -18.95
CA ILE A 689 22.49 23.56 -20.35
C ILE A 689 23.34 22.54 -21.11
N GLN A 690 24.67 22.54 -20.93
CA GLN A 690 25.52 21.53 -21.57
C GLN A 690 25.16 20.10 -21.15
N LYS A 691 24.88 19.86 -19.87
CA LYS A 691 24.44 18.55 -19.35
C LYS A 691 23.06 18.16 -19.87
N TYR A 692 22.15 19.12 -20.00
CA TYR A 692 20.81 18.93 -20.55
C TYR A 692 20.83 18.51 -22.01
N VAL A 693 21.64 19.17 -22.84
CA VAL A 693 21.78 18.83 -24.26
C VAL A 693 22.31 17.41 -24.49
N VAL A 694 23.09 16.86 -23.56
CA VAL A 694 23.63 15.49 -23.63
C VAL A 694 22.87 14.48 -22.76
N LEU A 695 21.67 14.84 -22.26
CA LEU A 695 20.80 13.97 -21.43
C LEU A 695 21.44 13.47 -20.13
N MET A 696 22.34 14.26 -19.55
CA MET A 696 23.02 13.95 -18.27
C MET A 696 22.41 14.67 -17.07
N ALA A 697 21.53 15.65 -17.28
CA ALA A 697 20.77 16.34 -16.24
C ALA A 697 19.55 17.02 -16.88
N ASP A 698 18.45 17.17 -16.13
CA ASP A 698 17.28 17.92 -16.61
C ASP A 698 17.33 19.39 -16.17
N ILE A 699 16.78 20.27 -17.00
CA ILE A 699 16.41 21.64 -16.61
C ILE A 699 14.98 21.58 -16.09
N ALA A 700 14.73 22.20 -14.94
CA ALA A 700 13.39 22.27 -14.37
C ALA A 700 12.41 22.84 -15.43
N PRO A 701 11.21 22.27 -15.64
CA PRO A 701 10.28 22.69 -16.69
C PRO A 701 9.99 24.20 -16.70
N GLU A 702 9.95 24.80 -15.52
CA GLU A 702 9.83 26.23 -15.31
C GLU A 702 11.01 27.02 -15.89
N ASN A 703 12.22 26.50 -15.89
CA ASN A 703 13.40 27.22 -16.37
C ASN A 703 13.69 27.02 -17.87
N LEU A 704 12.96 26.12 -18.54
CA LEU A 704 13.12 25.87 -19.98
C LEU A 704 12.97 27.15 -20.81
N SER A 705 12.01 28.00 -20.45
CA SER A 705 11.76 29.26 -21.16
C SER A 705 12.90 30.29 -21.04
N VAL A 706 13.73 30.18 -19.99
CA VAL A 706 14.87 31.09 -19.77
C VAL A 706 16.21 30.46 -20.10
N ALA A 707 16.25 29.15 -20.32
CA ALA A 707 17.44 28.44 -20.78
C ALA A 707 17.74 28.66 -22.27
N ASP A 708 16.72 28.99 -23.09
CA ASP A 708 16.90 29.54 -24.44
C ASP A 708 17.36 31.01 -24.32
N TYR A 709 18.62 31.17 -23.95
CA TYR A 709 19.24 32.46 -23.68
C TYR A 709 19.35 33.31 -24.94
N ASN A 710 19.61 32.67 -26.08
CA ASN A 710 19.79 33.36 -27.36
C ASN A 710 18.47 33.64 -28.10
N LYS A 711 17.36 33.03 -27.65
CA LYS A 711 15.99 33.18 -28.18
C LYS A 711 15.80 32.67 -29.60
N ASP A 712 16.52 31.61 -29.99
CA ASP A 712 16.34 30.95 -31.30
C ASP A 712 15.28 29.84 -31.29
N GLY A 713 14.63 29.61 -30.14
CA GLY A 713 13.58 28.62 -29.96
C GLY A 713 14.13 27.21 -29.68
N LYS A 714 15.44 27.06 -29.46
CA LYS A 714 16.08 25.80 -29.11
C LYS A 714 17.00 26.00 -27.90
N ILE A 715 17.00 25.04 -26.99
CA ILE A 715 17.97 24.99 -25.89
C ILE A 715 19.13 24.12 -26.36
N ASP A 716 20.24 24.74 -26.74
CA ASP A 716 21.42 24.04 -27.24
C ASP A 716 22.75 24.62 -26.72
N VAL A 717 23.88 24.09 -27.21
CA VAL A 717 25.21 24.54 -26.77
C VAL A 717 25.49 26.01 -27.08
N LYS A 718 24.71 26.66 -27.97
CA LYS A 718 24.81 28.09 -28.24
C LYS A 718 24.32 28.92 -27.07
N ASP A 719 23.30 28.48 -26.34
CA ASP A 719 22.82 29.17 -25.13
C ASP A 719 23.88 29.14 -24.04
N ALA A 720 24.47 27.96 -23.80
CA ALA A 720 25.59 27.82 -22.86
C ALA A 720 26.77 28.71 -23.26
N SER A 721 27.10 28.77 -24.56
CA SER A 721 28.18 29.61 -25.07
C SER A 721 27.88 31.10 -24.93
N ALA A 722 26.63 31.51 -25.11
CA ALA A 722 26.19 32.89 -25.01
C ALA A 722 26.16 33.37 -23.55
N ILE A 723 25.78 32.51 -22.60
CA ILE A 723 25.92 32.76 -21.16
C ILE A 723 27.40 32.88 -20.78
N GLN A 724 28.26 31.97 -21.26
CA GLN A 724 29.70 32.07 -20.97
C GLN A 724 30.33 33.37 -21.48
N LYS A 725 29.92 33.85 -22.66
CA LYS A 725 30.37 35.14 -23.21
C LYS A 725 29.87 36.33 -22.39
N SER A 726 28.59 36.33 -22.00
CA SER A 726 28.01 37.43 -21.23
C SER A 726 28.64 37.57 -19.84
N VAL A 727 28.98 36.44 -19.21
CA VAL A 727 29.65 36.41 -17.89
C VAL A 727 31.11 36.89 -17.97
N LEU A 728 31.74 36.81 -19.14
CA LEU A 728 33.13 37.23 -19.38
C LEU A 728 33.28 38.67 -19.93
N ASN A 729 32.18 39.42 -20.13
CA ASN A 729 32.17 40.73 -20.81
C ASN A 729 32.87 40.72 -22.19
N LEU A 730 32.68 39.65 -22.97
CA LEU A 730 33.27 39.47 -24.31
C LEU A 730 32.32 39.83 -25.45
#